data_AF-A0A940BTY6-F1
#
_entry.id   AF-A0A940BTY6-F1
#
_cell.length_a   1.000
_cell.length_b   1.000
_cell.length_c   1.000
_cell.angle_alpha   90.00
_cell.angle_beta   90.00
_cell.angle_gamma   90.00
#
_symmetry.space_group_name_H-M   'P 1'
#
loop_
_entity.id
_entity.type
_entity.pdbx_description
1 polymer ?
#
loop_
_entity_poly.entity_id
_entity_poly.type
_entity_poly.pdbx_seq_one_letter_code
_entity_poly.pdbx_strand_id
1 'polypeptide(L)'
;MKKKAVCLLLAFALLFAAAPAVYADGGAEVNVALNQNVTATSSYVPAEGFYDASFLVDGEWETYAGGNVKLGWNTNPYDTINEDTPTDVTVALDAEYKVSKIVLKPMKWTNGDAFPRDFELQYSTDGKTYKTLKKAENVNAHADSNTSVTPITYEITPTPMRYFRIHITKHSAVVDASGSYTSAIGELELYGTYEESEMTNIRLNKPALNMNPGEQDWLKLLSGNKESQNGATFESSDENVATVAADGTVTSVANGTATITATDKKTNEKYECTVTVGEFKASDKFQIVAFIPYFYGSEVTEKTFDNLKKGGITNVELNFALDASAVEYDNIIKALGLAYERGLDVTVSEKSFNGAGWQSASDAKILEFVKRYSHLPGVAAYYVVDEPASSTVFARAISLIKSVMPNAVAHMNYCGAYKDNVTALQKELKDKYGLSLDYVMYDAYVFTSKSCNENTLYGQIRYNQKISRELGVPGASYVQAMNWNNNHRPNADEVRYQVFAMLAGGVKQISYFCWKTPAANAAETYGPAIIDINNEPTDLFEPVCKINAQVQALGPTLMKLDMEKIYHTGANFGSEYNALPLGFFIQPTNTNKRLAISHMVEKETGRNYAMIVNRNYTASATVTFTADKDIKKLEYISTETGQPVELTAKDGVYTVELLAGEGVLLRTDAEYEFEMKTITDFRQFESAIADADGTDKSNYRNDDNMKAFEEALNDAKTVLADSTAKQSKVDGARSKLVTAMSKLIPLAREGVNLAQNKPVKAENSYEDGTYFSKSYITDGVNLPMEETTHVGWSVDPYSVIKRDDPVDVTVDLQDVYRLNSIIVKPCVYNDGGLMPTDFELQISEDGKEWKTVSSYAGVAPSSDDVVASFDDTAARYVRVHITKHNENPDPTGGYLSQFGEIEVFGKELDDGGETTTAAEPADTAETTTDNEATTGQPATEPVTDAEPATAPDTDPGKESGNSKAKILIPVIAGAAVLAAAAALITVFAIRKKKR
;
A
#
# COMPACT_ATOMS: atom_id res chain seq x y z
N MET A 1 43.19 4.37 0.65
CA MET A 1 41.99 4.61 -0.19
C MET A 1 42.36 5.15 -1.56
N LYS A 2 42.52 6.46 -1.83
CA LYS A 2 42.64 7.04 -3.20
C LYS A 2 43.46 6.24 -4.24
N LYS A 3 44.67 5.75 -3.93
CA LYS A 3 45.47 4.93 -4.88
C LYS A 3 44.84 3.57 -5.26
N LYS A 4 44.02 2.94 -4.41
CA LYS A 4 43.34 1.66 -4.72
C LYS A 4 42.16 1.86 -5.68
N ALA A 5 41.39 2.94 -5.52
CA ALA A 5 40.28 3.26 -6.42
C ALA A 5 40.76 3.45 -7.87
N VAL A 6 41.88 4.13 -8.07
CA VAL A 6 42.47 4.37 -9.41
C VAL A 6 42.82 3.07 -10.17
N CYS A 7 43.26 2.01 -9.48
CA CYS A 7 43.50 0.72 -10.12
C CYS A 7 42.18 0.00 -10.49
N LEU A 8 41.14 0.11 -9.66
CA LEU A 8 39.85 -0.51 -9.91
C LEU A 8 39.08 0.17 -11.06
N LEU A 9 39.19 1.51 -11.16
CA LEU A 9 38.66 2.33 -12.25
C LEU A 9 39.14 1.86 -13.64
N LEU A 10 40.41 1.48 -13.77
CA LEU A 10 40.98 0.93 -15.00
C LEU A 10 40.40 -0.44 -15.38
N ALA A 11 39.98 -1.25 -14.40
CA ALA A 11 39.43 -2.57 -14.65
C ALA A 11 37.96 -2.54 -15.08
N PHE A 12 37.14 -1.66 -14.48
CA PHE A 12 35.73 -1.51 -14.88
C PHE A 12 35.56 -0.96 -16.32
N ALA A 13 36.53 -0.18 -16.82
CA ALA A 13 36.50 0.35 -18.18
C ALA A 13 36.67 -0.73 -19.29
N LEU A 14 37.15 -1.93 -18.95
CA LEU A 14 37.49 -3.00 -19.90
C LEU A 14 36.36 -4.02 -20.12
N LEU A 15 35.17 -3.82 -19.54
CA LEU A 15 34.15 -4.87 -19.39
C LEU A 15 33.08 -4.95 -20.50
N PHE A 16 32.99 -3.96 -21.40
CA PHE A 16 31.98 -3.88 -22.45
C PHE A 16 32.11 -4.98 -23.52
N ALA A 17 31.21 -5.98 -23.50
CA ALA A 17 30.70 -6.71 -24.68
C ALA A 17 29.74 -7.87 -24.28
N ALA A 18 29.01 -8.42 -25.25
CA ALA A 18 27.89 -9.36 -25.04
C ALA A 18 28.25 -10.86 -24.90
N ALA A 19 27.31 -11.64 -24.34
CA ALA A 19 27.38 -13.09 -24.11
C ALA A 19 27.28 -13.93 -25.42
N PRO A 20 27.68 -15.22 -25.41
CA PRO A 20 28.13 -15.89 -26.65
C PRO A 20 27.13 -16.81 -27.37
N ALA A 21 27.14 -16.73 -28.70
CA ALA A 21 26.84 -17.87 -29.57
C ALA A 21 28.03 -18.85 -29.69
N VAL A 22 27.74 -20.10 -30.05
CA VAL A 22 28.68 -21.23 -30.14
C VAL A 22 29.31 -21.32 -31.53
N TYR A 23 30.64 -21.28 -31.64
CA TYR A 23 31.37 -21.52 -32.89
C TYR A 23 32.60 -22.40 -32.71
N ALA A 24 33.05 -22.97 -33.83
CA ALA A 24 34.06 -24.02 -33.90
C ALA A 24 35.48 -23.51 -34.22
N ASP A 25 36.44 -24.43 -34.11
CA ASP A 25 37.88 -24.22 -34.28
C ASP A 25 38.29 -24.05 -35.77
N GLY A 26 39.47 -23.46 -36.00
CA GLY A 26 40.21 -23.63 -37.25
C GLY A 26 39.83 -22.80 -38.48
N GLY A 27 39.16 -21.65 -38.33
CA GLY A 27 39.03 -20.65 -39.41
C GLY A 27 38.08 -21.01 -40.57
N ALA A 28 37.15 -21.94 -40.34
CA ALA A 28 36.05 -22.20 -41.28
C ALA A 28 35.01 -21.06 -41.29
N GLU A 29 34.27 -20.92 -42.41
CA GLU A 29 33.07 -20.07 -42.42
C GLU A 29 31.98 -20.66 -41.52
N VAL A 30 31.40 -19.82 -40.67
CA VAL A 30 30.28 -20.18 -39.79
C VAL A 30 29.13 -19.18 -39.94
N ASN A 31 27.89 -19.61 -39.70
CA ASN A 31 26.73 -18.71 -39.66
C ASN A 31 26.80 -17.82 -38.40
N VAL A 32 27.46 -16.66 -38.49
CA VAL A 32 27.66 -15.70 -37.39
C VAL A 32 26.38 -15.00 -36.94
N ALA A 33 25.27 -15.14 -37.68
CA ALA A 33 23.97 -14.59 -37.27
C ALA A 33 23.31 -15.40 -36.14
N LEU A 34 23.68 -16.67 -35.96
CA LEU A 34 22.99 -17.62 -35.08
C LEU A 34 22.88 -17.12 -33.62
N ASN A 35 21.65 -17.05 -33.08
CA ASN A 35 21.28 -16.53 -31.76
C ASN A 35 21.70 -15.06 -31.47
N GLN A 36 21.95 -14.25 -32.50
CA GLN A 36 22.26 -12.82 -32.35
C GLN A 36 20.98 -12.00 -32.10
N ASN A 37 21.14 -10.72 -31.70
CA ASN A 37 19.99 -9.85 -31.43
C ASN A 37 19.39 -9.30 -32.74
N VAL A 38 18.07 -9.35 -32.88
CA VAL A 38 17.33 -8.89 -34.07
C VAL A 38 16.32 -7.82 -33.70
N THR A 39 16.28 -6.75 -34.49
CA THR A 39 15.36 -5.61 -34.34
C THR A 39 14.70 -5.30 -35.67
N ALA A 40 13.43 -4.92 -35.68
CA ALA A 40 12.71 -4.54 -36.90
C ALA A 40 11.81 -3.31 -36.66
N THR A 41 11.60 -2.49 -37.69
CA THR A 41 10.73 -1.29 -37.58
C THR A 41 9.23 -1.62 -37.57
N SER A 42 8.87 -2.83 -38.01
CA SER A 42 7.56 -3.45 -37.82
C SER A 42 7.79 -4.95 -37.55
N SER A 43 7.06 -5.53 -36.60
CA SER A 43 7.19 -6.95 -36.26
C SER A 43 5.90 -7.45 -35.63
N TYR A 44 5.41 -8.61 -36.08
CA TYR A 44 4.32 -9.32 -35.44
C TYR A 44 4.84 -10.33 -34.43
N VAL A 45 4.25 -10.33 -33.22
CA VAL A 45 4.49 -11.34 -32.19
C VAL A 45 3.13 -11.76 -31.61
N PRO A 46 2.50 -12.83 -32.11
CA PRO A 46 1.21 -13.33 -31.61
C PRO A 46 1.37 -14.03 -30.25
N ALA A 47 0.30 -14.09 -29.46
CA ALA A 47 0.30 -14.75 -28.15
C ALA A 47 0.60 -16.27 -28.24
N GLU A 48 0.32 -16.87 -29.40
CA GLU A 48 0.60 -18.26 -29.74
C GLU A 48 2.10 -18.53 -30.07
N GLY A 49 2.92 -17.47 -30.22
CA GLY A 49 4.37 -17.58 -30.36
C GLY A 49 4.89 -18.13 -31.70
N PHE A 50 4.10 -18.04 -32.78
CA PHE A 50 4.50 -18.55 -34.11
C PHE A 50 5.42 -17.60 -34.90
N TYR A 51 5.42 -16.30 -34.58
CA TYR A 51 6.29 -15.29 -35.19
C TYR A 51 7.08 -14.54 -34.12
N ASP A 52 8.35 -14.29 -34.40
CA ASP A 52 9.23 -13.42 -33.61
C ASP A 52 10.42 -12.96 -34.48
N ALA A 53 10.99 -11.80 -34.21
CA ALA A 53 12.17 -11.32 -34.92
C ALA A 53 13.42 -12.20 -34.67
N SER A 54 13.52 -12.83 -33.49
CA SER A 54 14.61 -13.75 -33.13
C SER A 54 14.57 -15.08 -33.89
N PHE A 55 13.40 -15.50 -34.39
CA PHE A 55 13.28 -16.70 -35.25
C PHE A 55 13.90 -16.50 -36.64
N LEU A 56 14.40 -15.30 -36.97
CA LEU A 56 15.23 -15.11 -38.15
C LEU A 56 16.64 -15.67 -38.00
N VAL A 57 17.08 -16.01 -36.80
CA VAL A 57 18.49 -16.36 -36.56
C VAL A 57 18.65 -17.51 -35.57
N ASP A 58 17.64 -18.34 -35.35
CA ASP A 58 17.75 -19.48 -34.44
C ASP A 58 18.21 -20.77 -35.15
N GLY A 59 18.27 -20.76 -36.49
CA GLY A 59 18.68 -21.90 -37.33
C GLY A 59 17.54 -22.83 -37.75
N GLU A 60 16.33 -22.67 -37.20
CA GLU A 60 15.21 -23.60 -37.35
C GLU A 60 14.28 -23.22 -38.52
N TRP A 61 14.79 -23.29 -39.76
CA TRP A 61 14.00 -23.08 -40.98
C TRP A 61 13.07 -24.28 -41.30
N GLU A 62 12.17 -24.58 -40.39
CA GLU A 62 11.30 -25.76 -40.38
C GLU A 62 10.01 -25.60 -41.21
N THR A 63 9.21 -26.67 -41.26
CA THR A 63 7.89 -26.71 -41.90
C THR A 63 6.93 -27.52 -41.04
N TYR A 64 5.68 -27.05 -40.92
CA TYR A 64 4.63 -27.62 -40.08
C TYR A 64 4.56 -29.16 -40.09
N ALA A 65 4.78 -29.78 -38.91
CA ALA A 65 4.62 -31.21 -38.68
C ALA A 65 4.01 -31.55 -37.30
N GLY A 66 3.06 -30.72 -36.82
CA GLY A 66 2.20 -31.07 -35.68
C GLY A 66 2.71 -30.67 -34.28
N GLY A 67 3.15 -29.43 -34.11
CA GLY A 67 3.51 -28.84 -32.81
C GLY A 67 3.32 -27.32 -32.81
N ASN A 68 3.89 -26.61 -31.82
CA ASN A 68 4.01 -25.15 -31.88
C ASN A 68 5.09 -24.81 -32.91
N VAL A 69 4.72 -24.16 -34.03
CA VAL A 69 5.61 -23.96 -35.17
C VAL A 69 6.12 -22.52 -35.19
N LYS A 70 7.45 -22.35 -35.05
CA LYS A 70 8.13 -21.10 -35.43
C LYS A 70 8.09 -20.94 -36.95
N LEU A 71 7.82 -19.73 -37.42
CA LEU A 71 7.68 -19.42 -38.85
C LEU A 71 8.76 -18.48 -39.38
N GLY A 72 9.47 -17.79 -38.48
CA GLY A 72 10.36 -16.66 -38.78
C GLY A 72 9.74 -15.32 -38.37
N TRP A 73 10.18 -14.23 -39.02
CA TRP A 73 9.66 -12.88 -38.81
C TRP A 73 8.58 -12.52 -39.84
N ASN A 74 7.67 -11.64 -39.44
CA ASN A 74 6.68 -10.99 -40.30
C ASN A 74 6.48 -9.54 -39.81
N THR A 75 6.27 -8.61 -40.74
CA THR A 75 5.63 -7.30 -40.48
C THR A 75 4.35 -7.44 -39.64
N ASN A 76 4.05 -6.45 -38.79
CA ASN A 76 2.81 -6.42 -38.01
C ASN A 76 1.58 -6.28 -38.95
N PRO A 77 0.65 -7.26 -39.00
CA PRO A 77 -0.53 -7.18 -39.87
C PRO A 77 -1.55 -6.13 -39.41
N TYR A 78 -1.37 -5.54 -38.23
CA TYR A 78 -2.17 -4.41 -37.76
C TYR A 78 -1.59 -3.03 -38.17
N ASP A 79 -0.38 -2.98 -38.74
CA ASP A 79 0.15 -1.77 -39.35
C ASP A 79 -0.46 -1.62 -40.77
N THR A 80 -0.97 -0.44 -41.10
CA THR A 80 -1.41 -0.13 -42.48
C THR A 80 -0.20 0.31 -43.31
N ILE A 81 0.44 -0.64 -44.00
CA ILE A 81 1.62 -0.39 -44.83
C ILE A 81 1.30 -0.44 -46.32
N ASN A 82 1.73 0.58 -47.05
CA ASN A 82 1.69 0.65 -48.51
C ASN A 82 2.80 -0.20 -49.12
N GLU A 83 2.67 -0.56 -50.40
CA GLU A 83 3.62 -1.39 -51.16
C GLU A 83 5.09 -0.95 -50.99
N ASP A 84 5.35 0.36 -51.01
CA ASP A 84 6.69 0.97 -50.98
C ASP A 84 7.08 1.54 -49.60
N THR A 85 6.50 1.02 -48.51
CA THR A 85 6.79 1.49 -47.14
C THR A 85 8.18 1.00 -46.69
N PRO A 86 9.13 1.88 -46.31
CA PRO A 86 10.45 1.43 -45.87
C PRO A 86 10.38 0.64 -44.57
N THR A 87 10.86 -0.60 -44.56
CA THR A 87 10.91 -1.47 -43.38
C THR A 87 12.31 -2.03 -43.17
N ASP A 88 12.93 -1.73 -42.03
CA ASP A 88 14.23 -2.28 -41.67
C ASP A 88 14.07 -3.55 -40.83
N VAL A 89 14.89 -4.56 -41.13
CA VAL A 89 15.19 -5.70 -40.24
C VAL A 89 16.70 -5.73 -40.03
N THR A 90 17.17 -5.56 -38.81
CA THR A 90 18.59 -5.41 -38.45
C THR A 90 19.03 -6.47 -37.43
N VAL A 91 20.09 -7.21 -37.77
CA VAL A 91 20.80 -8.12 -36.87
C VAL A 91 22.04 -7.41 -36.31
N ALA A 92 22.22 -7.46 -34.99
CA ALA A 92 23.41 -6.97 -34.28
C ALA A 92 24.26 -8.14 -33.79
N LEU A 93 25.48 -8.28 -34.31
CA LEU A 93 26.38 -9.40 -34.04
C LEU A 93 27.13 -9.24 -32.70
N ASP A 94 27.72 -10.32 -32.16
CA ASP A 94 28.50 -10.32 -30.90
C ASP A 94 29.95 -9.82 -31.08
N ALA A 95 30.49 -9.89 -32.30
CA ALA A 95 31.78 -9.32 -32.72
C ALA A 95 31.66 -8.62 -34.10
N GLU A 96 32.72 -7.94 -34.55
CA GLU A 96 32.85 -7.63 -35.98
C GLU A 96 33.32 -8.90 -36.72
N TYR A 97 32.63 -9.25 -37.80
CA TYR A 97 32.94 -10.43 -38.61
C TYR A 97 33.15 -10.05 -40.07
N LYS A 98 34.06 -10.74 -40.77
CA LYS A 98 34.20 -10.64 -42.22
C LYS A 98 33.21 -11.59 -42.87
N VAL A 99 31.99 -11.11 -43.09
CA VAL A 99 30.91 -11.86 -43.76
C VAL A 99 31.20 -11.92 -45.25
N SER A 100 31.18 -13.12 -45.80
CA SER A 100 31.44 -13.46 -47.21
C SER A 100 30.18 -13.86 -47.97
N LYS A 101 29.16 -14.37 -47.26
CA LYS A 101 27.94 -14.91 -47.87
C LYS A 101 26.72 -14.66 -46.98
N ILE A 102 25.64 -14.17 -47.57
CA ILE A 102 24.34 -13.96 -46.92
C ILE A 102 23.36 -14.98 -47.50
N VAL A 103 22.57 -15.64 -46.67
CA VAL A 103 21.49 -16.53 -47.11
C VAL A 103 20.18 -16.05 -46.51
N LEU A 104 19.25 -15.60 -47.36
CA LEU A 104 17.89 -15.30 -46.97
C LEU A 104 17.01 -16.50 -47.27
N LYS A 105 16.35 -17.06 -46.26
CA LYS A 105 15.46 -18.21 -46.40
C LYS A 105 14.01 -17.72 -46.38
N PRO A 106 13.26 -17.76 -47.50
CA PRO A 106 11.88 -17.29 -47.54
C PRO A 106 10.96 -18.08 -46.59
N MET A 107 9.87 -17.45 -46.14
CA MET A 107 8.94 -18.10 -45.23
C MET A 107 8.19 -19.24 -45.95
N LYS A 108 8.41 -20.47 -45.50
CA LYS A 108 7.84 -21.66 -46.16
C LYS A 108 6.33 -21.73 -46.12
N TRP A 109 5.67 -21.14 -45.12
CA TRP A 109 4.23 -21.32 -44.87
C TRP A 109 3.31 -20.71 -45.95
N THR A 110 3.81 -19.74 -46.74
CA THR A 110 3.07 -19.08 -47.81
C THR A 110 3.62 -19.41 -49.20
N ASN A 111 4.18 -20.61 -49.44
CA ASN A 111 4.96 -20.92 -50.66
C ASN A 111 6.13 -19.94 -50.95
N GLY A 112 6.56 -19.10 -49.99
CA GLY A 112 7.47 -17.98 -50.21
C GLY A 112 6.82 -16.67 -50.69
N ASP A 113 5.51 -16.63 -50.98
CA ASP A 113 4.80 -15.47 -51.55
C ASP A 113 4.92 -14.18 -50.73
N ALA A 114 5.04 -14.26 -49.41
CA ALA A 114 5.16 -13.11 -48.52
C ALA A 114 6.59 -12.52 -48.44
N PHE A 115 7.55 -12.99 -49.24
CA PHE A 115 8.91 -12.44 -49.26
C PHE A 115 8.96 -11.02 -49.89
N PRO A 116 9.77 -10.08 -49.39
CA PRO A 116 9.89 -8.74 -49.98
C PRO A 116 10.44 -8.79 -51.42
N ARG A 117 9.94 -7.89 -52.29
CA ARG A 117 10.31 -7.85 -53.71
C ARG A 117 11.53 -6.98 -53.99
N ASP A 118 11.59 -5.79 -53.38
CA ASP A 118 12.74 -4.88 -53.51
C ASP A 118 13.31 -4.58 -52.13
N PHE A 119 14.62 -4.72 -51.98
CA PHE A 119 15.33 -4.46 -50.73
C PHE A 119 16.82 -4.18 -50.95
N GLU A 120 17.41 -3.46 -50.01
CA GLU A 120 18.85 -3.31 -49.89
C GLU A 120 19.39 -4.19 -48.76
N LEU A 121 20.44 -4.97 -49.08
CA LEU A 121 21.28 -5.59 -48.07
C LEU A 121 22.35 -4.58 -47.68
N GLN A 122 22.35 -4.18 -46.43
CA GLN A 122 23.18 -3.11 -45.88
C GLN A 122 24.02 -3.62 -44.70
N TYR A 123 25.15 -2.98 -44.45
CA TYR A 123 26.01 -3.26 -43.30
C TYR A 123 26.46 -1.99 -42.59
N SER A 124 26.83 -2.14 -41.32
CA SER A 124 27.45 -1.09 -40.50
C SER A 124 28.43 -1.70 -39.50
N THR A 125 29.41 -0.91 -39.06
CA THR A 125 30.32 -1.24 -37.95
C THR A 125 30.02 -0.41 -36.69
N ASP A 126 29.24 0.68 -36.80
CA ASP A 126 28.95 1.65 -35.74
C ASP A 126 27.47 1.68 -35.28
N GLY A 127 26.60 0.91 -35.95
CA GLY A 127 25.15 0.86 -35.72
C GLY A 127 24.38 2.11 -36.18
N LYS A 128 25.04 3.05 -36.87
CA LYS A 128 24.51 4.38 -37.22
C LYS A 128 24.63 4.67 -38.71
N THR A 129 25.80 4.37 -39.27
CA THR A 129 26.16 4.61 -40.67
C THR A 129 26.04 3.32 -41.46
N TYR A 130 24.91 3.12 -42.15
CA TYR A 130 24.69 1.95 -43.00
C TYR A 130 25.18 2.18 -44.43
N LYS A 131 25.73 1.12 -45.03
CA LYS A 131 26.26 1.10 -46.41
C LYS A 131 25.64 -0.08 -47.16
N THR A 132 25.16 0.15 -48.38
CA THR A 132 24.59 -0.88 -49.24
C THR A 132 25.66 -1.83 -49.78
N LEU A 133 25.53 -3.13 -49.47
CA LEU A 133 26.28 -4.23 -50.10
C LEU A 133 25.70 -4.55 -51.48
N LYS A 134 24.37 -4.64 -51.54
CA LYS A 134 23.62 -5.16 -52.68
C LYS A 134 22.21 -4.58 -52.67
N LYS A 135 21.70 -4.18 -53.84
CA LYS A 135 20.26 -4.03 -54.06
C LYS A 135 19.72 -5.28 -54.75
N ALA A 136 18.52 -5.68 -54.37
CA ALA A 136 17.71 -6.67 -55.04
C ALA A 136 16.37 -6.02 -55.42
N GLU A 137 15.88 -6.31 -56.62
CA GLU A 137 14.69 -5.70 -57.21
C GLU A 137 13.90 -6.79 -57.94
N ASN A 138 12.57 -6.75 -57.85
CA ASN A 138 11.63 -7.71 -58.43
C ASN A 138 11.91 -9.17 -58.03
N VAL A 139 12.39 -9.38 -56.79
CA VAL A 139 12.64 -10.72 -56.24
C VAL A 139 11.32 -11.48 -56.11
N ASN A 140 11.27 -12.68 -56.67
CA ASN A 140 10.17 -13.62 -56.50
C ASN A 140 10.67 -14.88 -55.79
N ALA A 141 10.07 -15.21 -54.65
CA ALA A 141 10.39 -16.38 -53.85
C ALA A 141 9.33 -17.50 -53.93
N HIS A 142 8.29 -17.32 -54.76
CA HIS A 142 7.22 -18.29 -54.96
C HIS A 142 7.75 -19.66 -55.43
N ALA A 143 7.20 -20.73 -54.85
CA ALA A 143 7.43 -22.11 -55.28
C ALA A 143 6.12 -22.92 -55.31
N ASP A 144 6.08 -24.02 -56.07
CA ASP A 144 4.87 -24.85 -56.23
C ASP A 144 4.32 -25.46 -54.92
N SER A 145 5.11 -25.44 -53.84
CA SER A 145 4.68 -25.89 -52.50
C SER A 145 5.58 -25.35 -51.38
N ASN A 146 5.06 -25.33 -50.15
CA ASN A 146 5.81 -25.06 -48.92
C ASN A 146 7.09 -25.92 -48.76
N THR A 147 7.14 -27.14 -49.32
CA THR A 147 8.35 -28.01 -49.29
C THR A 147 9.30 -27.76 -50.46
N SER A 148 8.91 -26.93 -51.44
CA SER A 148 9.70 -26.58 -52.63
C SER A 148 10.41 -25.22 -52.52
N VAL A 149 10.12 -24.43 -51.48
CA VAL A 149 10.75 -23.11 -51.24
C VAL A 149 12.25 -23.28 -51.01
N THR A 150 13.07 -22.45 -51.65
CA THR A 150 14.55 -22.54 -51.62
C THR A 150 15.20 -21.26 -51.06
N PRO A 151 16.41 -21.34 -50.46
CA PRO A 151 17.13 -20.17 -49.98
C PRO A 151 17.65 -19.29 -51.12
N ILE A 152 17.66 -17.98 -50.90
CA ILE A 152 18.23 -16.97 -51.79
C ILE A 152 19.60 -16.56 -51.23
N THR A 153 20.67 -16.95 -51.92
CA THR A 153 22.06 -16.73 -51.49
C THR A 153 22.71 -15.56 -52.23
N TYR A 154 23.41 -14.71 -51.48
CA TYR A 154 24.21 -13.59 -51.98
C TYR A 154 25.67 -13.75 -51.52
N GLU A 155 26.53 -14.17 -52.43
CA GLU A 155 27.98 -14.08 -52.25
C GLU A 155 28.43 -12.61 -52.33
N ILE A 156 29.23 -12.16 -51.38
CA ILE A 156 29.78 -10.80 -51.30
C ILE A 156 31.31 -10.85 -51.16
N THR A 157 31.99 -9.73 -51.44
CA THR A 157 33.39 -9.59 -51.02
C THR A 157 33.44 -9.64 -49.49
N PRO A 158 34.34 -10.42 -48.84
CA PRO A 158 34.42 -10.52 -47.39
C PRO A 158 34.49 -9.15 -46.72
N THR A 159 33.39 -8.75 -46.09
CA THR A 159 33.18 -7.38 -45.62
C THR A 159 33.10 -7.36 -44.09
N PRO A 160 33.93 -6.55 -43.40
CA PRO A 160 33.82 -6.36 -41.95
C PRO A 160 32.48 -5.68 -41.62
N MET A 161 31.69 -6.32 -40.76
CA MET A 161 30.44 -5.77 -40.26
C MET A 161 30.15 -6.20 -38.82
N ARG A 162 29.55 -5.28 -38.05
CA ARG A 162 29.02 -5.51 -36.70
C ARG A 162 27.49 -5.59 -36.69
N TYR A 163 26.87 -4.92 -37.66
CA TYR A 163 25.43 -4.90 -37.88
C TYR A 163 25.14 -5.20 -39.35
N PHE A 164 24.15 -6.06 -39.58
CA PHE A 164 23.62 -6.36 -40.90
C PHE A 164 22.15 -5.94 -40.96
N ARG A 165 21.68 -5.43 -42.10
CA ARG A 165 20.32 -4.93 -42.27
C ARG A 165 19.75 -5.33 -43.63
N ILE A 166 18.51 -5.78 -43.61
CA ILE A 166 17.63 -5.85 -44.78
C ILE A 166 16.75 -4.61 -44.72
N HIS A 167 16.97 -3.66 -45.62
CA HIS A 167 16.17 -2.45 -45.77
C HIS A 167 15.17 -2.70 -46.91
N ILE A 168 13.96 -3.11 -46.57
CA ILE A 168 12.89 -3.40 -47.52
C ILE A 168 12.38 -2.07 -48.09
N THR A 169 12.43 -1.94 -49.41
CA THR A 169 11.93 -0.77 -50.14
C THR A 169 10.65 -1.08 -50.91
N LYS A 170 10.34 -2.36 -51.15
CA LYS A 170 9.07 -2.82 -51.71
C LYS A 170 8.65 -4.16 -51.12
N HIS A 171 7.49 -4.17 -50.48
CA HIS A 171 6.90 -5.33 -49.83
C HIS A 171 6.49 -6.43 -50.84
N SER A 172 6.05 -7.57 -50.33
CA SER A 172 5.62 -8.73 -51.12
C SER A 172 4.40 -8.42 -52.02
N ALA A 173 3.98 -9.38 -52.84
CA ALA A 173 2.73 -9.27 -53.60
C ALA A 173 1.49 -9.66 -52.77
N VAL A 174 1.67 -10.08 -51.52
CA VAL A 174 0.57 -10.42 -50.61
C VAL A 174 -0.01 -9.14 -50.02
N VAL A 175 -1.33 -8.99 -50.17
CA VAL A 175 -2.13 -7.89 -49.63
C VAL A 175 -3.28 -8.50 -48.82
N ASP A 176 -3.56 -7.96 -47.64
CA ASP A 176 -4.59 -8.47 -46.75
C ASP A 176 -6.01 -7.96 -47.10
N ALA A 177 -6.99 -8.30 -46.26
CA ALA A 177 -8.39 -7.87 -46.45
C ALA A 177 -8.63 -6.37 -46.16
N SER A 178 -7.67 -5.64 -45.57
CA SER A 178 -7.74 -4.19 -45.35
C SER A 178 -7.08 -3.39 -46.48
N GLY A 179 -6.27 -4.04 -47.33
CA GLY A 179 -5.44 -3.40 -48.34
C GLY A 179 -4.00 -3.14 -47.88
N SER A 180 -3.61 -3.64 -46.71
CA SER A 180 -2.25 -3.56 -46.18
C SER A 180 -1.35 -4.62 -46.82
N TYR A 181 -0.11 -4.25 -47.13
CA TYR A 181 0.90 -5.16 -47.63
C TYR A 181 1.59 -5.92 -46.49
N THR A 182 2.42 -6.91 -46.80
CA THR A 182 3.20 -7.66 -45.79
C THR A 182 4.61 -8.02 -46.31
N SER A 183 5.55 -8.25 -45.40
CA SER A 183 6.78 -8.97 -45.70
C SER A 183 7.18 -9.91 -44.57
N ALA A 184 7.60 -11.11 -44.97
CA ALA A 184 7.93 -12.20 -44.07
C ALA A 184 9.14 -12.99 -44.56
N ILE A 185 10.02 -13.36 -43.63
CA ILE A 185 11.28 -14.07 -43.89
C ILE A 185 11.41 -15.18 -42.86
N GLY A 186 11.78 -16.38 -43.30
CA GLY A 186 11.81 -17.57 -42.46
C GLY A 186 13.06 -17.67 -41.57
N GLU A 187 14.24 -17.38 -42.14
CA GLU A 187 15.54 -17.42 -41.46
C GLU A 187 16.56 -16.59 -42.28
N LEU A 188 17.63 -16.14 -41.64
CA LEU A 188 18.71 -15.31 -42.16
C LEU A 188 20.05 -15.84 -41.65
N GLU A 189 20.88 -16.33 -42.57
CA GLU A 189 22.23 -16.78 -42.25
C GLU A 189 23.27 -15.78 -42.78
N LEU A 190 24.29 -15.50 -41.96
CA LEU A 190 25.44 -14.68 -42.34
C LEU A 190 26.70 -15.52 -42.17
N TYR A 191 27.24 -16.05 -43.26
CA TYR A 191 28.47 -16.82 -43.21
C TYR A 191 29.67 -15.88 -43.24
N GLY A 192 30.53 -15.99 -42.22
CA GLY A 192 31.70 -15.15 -42.09
C GLY A 192 32.84 -15.84 -41.35
N THR A 193 33.97 -15.13 -41.32
CA THR A 193 35.16 -15.51 -40.57
C THR A 193 35.55 -14.41 -39.58
N TYR A 194 36.24 -14.81 -38.51
CA TYR A 194 36.88 -13.91 -37.55
C TYR A 194 38.39 -13.88 -37.84
N GLU A 195 39.02 -12.71 -37.81
CA GLU A 195 40.48 -12.62 -37.88
C GLU A 195 41.09 -12.64 -36.47
N GLU A 196 42.07 -13.52 -36.24
CA GLU A 196 42.75 -13.74 -34.95
C GLU A 196 43.63 -12.53 -34.50
N SER A 197 43.51 -11.38 -35.16
CA SER A 197 44.33 -10.18 -34.95
C SER A 197 43.87 -9.25 -33.83
N GLU A 198 42.62 -9.36 -33.35
CA GLU A 198 42.06 -8.58 -32.24
C GLU A 198 42.05 -9.39 -30.91
N MET A 199 43.17 -10.05 -30.59
CA MET A 199 43.45 -10.60 -29.25
C MET A 199 43.84 -9.47 -28.28
N THR A 200 42.96 -8.48 -28.10
CA THR A 200 43.28 -7.16 -27.52
C THR A 200 42.73 -6.90 -26.11
N ASN A 201 41.87 -7.77 -25.57
CA ASN A 201 41.30 -7.64 -24.22
C ASN A 201 41.05 -9.01 -23.58
N ILE A 202 42.14 -9.66 -23.16
CA ILE A 202 42.09 -10.71 -22.14
C ILE A 202 41.92 -10.01 -20.78
N ARG A 203 41.01 -10.51 -19.93
CA ARG A 203 40.75 -9.96 -18.58
C ARG A 203 40.25 -11.02 -17.61
N LEU A 204 40.27 -10.73 -16.31
CA LEU A 204 39.52 -11.53 -15.33
C LEU A 204 38.01 -11.26 -15.45
N ASN A 205 37.20 -12.29 -15.22
CA ASN A 205 35.73 -12.17 -15.14
C ASN A 205 35.25 -11.26 -13.99
N LYS A 206 36.02 -11.16 -12.90
CA LYS A 206 35.74 -10.29 -11.75
C LYS A 206 37.04 -9.60 -11.29
N PRO A 207 37.09 -8.26 -11.23
CA PRO A 207 38.31 -7.52 -10.85
C PRO A 207 38.53 -7.43 -9.32
N ALA A 208 37.50 -7.76 -8.54
CA ALA A 208 37.54 -7.82 -7.09
C ALA A 208 36.43 -8.76 -6.58
N LEU A 209 36.60 -9.27 -5.36
CA LEU A 209 35.61 -10.04 -4.61
C LEU A 209 35.45 -9.46 -3.20
N ASN A 210 34.25 -9.49 -2.66
CA ASN A 210 33.92 -9.15 -1.27
C ASN A 210 33.07 -10.29 -0.67
N MET A 211 33.62 -11.00 0.31
CA MET A 211 33.14 -12.33 0.74
C MET A 211 33.11 -12.46 2.28
N ASN A 212 32.26 -13.33 2.80
CA ASN A 212 32.28 -13.75 4.20
C ASN A 212 33.08 -15.04 4.39
N PRO A 213 33.81 -15.23 5.52
CA PRO A 213 34.62 -16.42 5.78
C PRO A 213 33.89 -17.75 5.48
N GLY A 214 34.48 -18.57 4.60
CA GLY A 214 33.93 -19.85 4.16
C GLY A 214 33.10 -19.80 2.87
N GLU A 215 32.74 -18.60 2.36
CA GLU A 215 32.12 -18.45 1.04
C GLU A 215 33.12 -18.70 -0.10
N GLN A 216 32.60 -19.09 -1.28
CA GLN A 216 33.37 -19.45 -2.47
C GLN A 216 32.90 -18.68 -3.72
N ASP A 217 33.83 -18.38 -4.62
CA ASP A 217 33.54 -17.86 -5.96
C ASP A 217 34.57 -18.41 -6.98
N TRP A 218 34.45 -18.06 -8.27
CA TRP A 218 35.24 -18.61 -9.36
C TRP A 218 35.83 -17.49 -10.22
N LEU A 219 37.16 -17.42 -10.25
CA LEU A 219 37.91 -16.53 -11.14
C LEU A 219 38.31 -17.26 -12.41
N LYS A 220 38.18 -16.59 -13.55
CA LYS A 220 38.64 -17.09 -14.85
C LYS A 220 39.05 -15.96 -15.78
N LEU A 221 40.00 -16.25 -16.66
CA LEU A 221 40.34 -15.35 -17.76
C LEU A 221 39.27 -15.45 -18.85
N LEU A 222 38.85 -14.32 -19.35
CA LEU A 222 37.96 -14.16 -20.51
C LEU A 222 38.77 -13.59 -21.67
N SER A 223 38.43 -13.99 -22.90
CA SER A 223 38.80 -13.28 -24.13
C SER A 223 37.51 -12.66 -24.67
N GLY A 224 37.43 -11.32 -24.64
CA GLY A 224 36.12 -10.66 -24.66
C GLY A 224 35.27 -11.19 -23.49
N ASN A 225 34.20 -11.91 -23.79
CA ASN A 225 33.26 -12.43 -22.78
C ASN A 225 33.14 -13.97 -22.84
N LYS A 226 33.93 -14.61 -23.69
CA LYS A 226 34.07 -16.07 -23.76
C LYS A 226 35.27 -16.48 -22.89
N GLU A 227 35.24 -17.67 -22.30
CA GLU A 227 36.34 -18.13 -21.45
C GLU A 227 37.63 -18.34 -22.26
N SER A 228 38.76 -17.84 -21.75
CA SER A 228 40.03 -17.86 -22.49
C SER A 228 40.54 -19.29 -22.65
N GLN A 229 40.61 -19.75 -23.90
CA GLN A 229 41.11 -21.08 -24.27
C GLN A 229 42.62 -21.26 -24.01
N ASN A 230 43.34 -20.18 -23.69
CA ASN A 230 44.72 -20.25 -23.19
C ASN A 230 44.78 -20.96 -21.83
N GLY A 231 43.75 -20.78 -20.99
CA GLY A 231 43.72 -21.21 -19.60
C GLY A 231 44.66 -20.41 -18.69
N ALA A 232 44.42 -20.51 -17.38
CA ALA A 232 45.18 -19.76 -16.37
C ALA A 232 45.91 -20.68 -15.38
N THR A 233 46.92 -20.14 -14.70
CA THR A 233 47.39 -20.61 -13.38
C THR A 233 47.09 -19.53 -12.33
N PHE A 234 46.72 -19.93 -11.12
CA PHE A 234 46.33 -18.99 -10.05
C PHE A 234 47.27 -19.11 -8.85
N GLU A 235 47.56 -17.98 -8.22
CA GLU A 235 48.30 -17.87 -6.95
C GLU A 235 47.61 -16.87 -6.01
N SER A 236 47.70 -17.06 -4.69
CA SER A 236 47.22 -16.11 -3.68
C SER A 236 48.38 -15.40 -2.99
N SER A 237 48.21 -14.12 -2.69
CA SER A 237 49.17 -13.37 -1.87
C SER A 237 49.12 -13.73 -0.38
N ASP A 238 47.99 -14.27 0.11
CA ASP A 238 47.82 -14.70 1.51
C ASP A 238 46.71 -15.76 1.64
N GLU A 239 47.13 -17.03 1.69
CA GLU A 239 46.25 -18.19 1.87
C GLU A 239 45.55 -18.23 3.25
N ASN A 240 45.98 -17.43 4.22
CA ASN A 240 45.28 -17.31 5.52
C ASN A 240 44.03 -16.43 5.40
N VAL A 241 43.92 -15.62 4.35
CA VAL A 241 42.75 -14.76 4.05
C VAL A 241 41.91 -15.38 2.94
N ALA A 242 42.52 -15.80 1.84
CA ALA A 242 41.82 -16.48 0.74
C ALA A 242 42.75 -17.45 -0.01
N THR A 243 42.29 -18.68 -0.23
CA THR A 243 42.96 -19.67 -1.08
C THR A 243 42.37 -19.68 -2.49
N VAL A 244 43.10 -20.19 -3.46
CA VAL A 244 42.60 -20.41 -4.83
C VAL A 244 43.04 -21.78 -5.35
N ALA A 245 42.09 -22.51 -5.95
CA ALA A 245 42.33 -23.81 -6.55
C ALA A 245 42.79 -23.69 -8.01
N ALA A 246 43.31 -24.80 -8.57
CA ALA A 246 43.85 -24.83 -9.93
C ALA A 246 42.81 -24.59 -11.05
N ASP A 247 41.51 -24.67 -10.73
CA ASP A 247 40.39 -24.35 -11.61
C ASP A 247 39.88 -22.91 -11.44
N GLY A 248 40.50 -22.11 -10.58
CA GLY A 248 40.10 -20.73 -10.28
C GLY A 248 39.06 -20.58 -9.17
N THR A 249 38.64 -21.67 -8.51
CA THR A 249 37.78 -21.59 -7.32
C THR A 249 38.51 -20.88 -6.17
N VAL A 250 38.06 -19.69 -5.81
CA VAL A 250 38.52 -18.93 -4.65
C VAL A 250 37.70 -19.36 -3.43
N THR A 251 38.36 -19.62 -2.30
CA THR A 251 37.71 -19.86 -1.01
C THR A 251 38.22 -18.85 0.01
N SER A 252 37.29 -18.11 0.62
CA SER A 252 37.60 -17.17 1.71
C SER A 252 37.84 -17.91 3.03
N VAL A 253 38.80 -17.45 3.82
CA VAL A 253 39.30 -18.16 5.02
C VAL A 253 39.10 -17.34 6.30
N ALA A 254 39.57 -16.08 6.32
CA ALA A 254 39.48 -15.21 7.50
C ALA A 254 39.50 -13.72 7.13
N ASN A 255 38.98 -12.87 8.01
CA ASN A 255 38.83 -11.43 7.77
C ASN A 255 40.17 -10.76 7.42
N GLY A 256 40.22 -10.05 6.28
CA GLY A 256 41.45 -9.48 5.74
C GLY A 256 41.36 -9.01 4.28
N THR A 257 42.50 -8.93 3.60
CA THR A 257 42.55 -8.68 2.16
C THR A 257 43.71 -9.44 1.52
N ALA A 258 43.43 -10.19 0.45
CA ALA A 258 44.43 -10.86 -0.39
C ALA A 258 44.29 -10.41 -1.85
N THR A 259 45.33 -10.62 -2.64
CA THR A 259 45.27 -10.55 -4.11
C THR A 259 45.39 -11.96 -4.66
N ILE A 260 44.43 -12.35 -5.51
CA ILE A 260 44.56 -13.54 -6.36
C ILE A 260 45.12 -13.09 -7.71
N THR A 261 46.21 -13.71 -8.15
CA THR A 261 46.84 -13.42 -9.44
C THR A 261 46.62 -14.58 -10.39
N ALA A 262 45.97 -14.31 -11.53
CA ALA A 262 45.82 -15.25 -12.63
C ALA A 262 46.88 -14.95 -13.70
N THR A 263 47.66 -15.97 -14.07
CA THR A 263 48.65 -15.89 -15.15
C THR A 263 48.15 -16.67 -16.36
N ASP A 264 48.06 -16.01 -17.51
CA ASP A 264 47.68 -16.64 -18.79
C ASP A 264 48.77 -17.61 -19.27
N LYS A 265 48.42 -18.86 -19.58
CA LYS A 265 49.39 -19.91 -19.93
C LYS A 265 50.01 -19.77 -21.33
N LYS A 266 49.43 -18.95 -22.23
CA LYS A 266 49.92 -18.69 -23.59
C LYS A 266 50.79 -17.43 -23.64
N THR A 267 50.43 -16.37 -22.91
CA THR A 267 51.16 -15.08 -22.93
C THR A 267 52.10 -14.87 -21.74
N ASN A 268 51.89 -15.56 -20.61
CA ASN A 268 52.48 -15.27 -19.29
C ASN A 268 52.11 -13.89 -18.71
N GLU A 269 51.07 -13.25 -19.24
CA GLU A 269 50.53 -12.00 -18.71
C GLU A 269 49.75 -12.25 -17.40
N LYS A 270 49.80 -11.28 -16.49
CA LYS A 270 49.24 -11.40 -15.14
C LYS A 270 48.06 -10.44 -14.92
N TYR A 271 47.01 -10.99 -14.34
CA TYR A 271 45.77 -10.30 -14.01
C TYR A 271 45.46 -10.47 -12.52
N GLU A 272 45.13 -9.39 -11.84
CA GLU A 272 44.92 -9.38 -10.38
C GLU A 272 43.44 -9.18 -10.02
N CYS A 273 42.98 -9.93 -9.02
CA CYS A 273 41.70 -9.71 -8.34
C CYS A 273 41.95 -9.44 -6.85
N THR A 274 41.42 -8.34 -6.33
CA THR A 274 41.47 -8.05 -4.89
C THR A 274 40.32 -8.76 -4.17
N VAL A 275 40.63 -9.69 -3.27
CA VAL A 275 39.66 -10.39 -2.43
C VAL A 275 39.65 -9.74 -1.04
N THR A 276 38.51 -9.16 -0.66
CA THR A 276 38.26 -8.64 0.68
C THR A 276 37.39 -9.65 1.43
N VAL A 277 37.80 -9.99 2.65
CA VAL A 277 37.04 -10.91 3.51
C VAL A 277 36.65 -10.18 4.80
N GLY A 278 35.38 -10.27 5.19
CA GLY A 278 34.82 -9.61 6.37
C GLY A 278 33.45 -10.18 6.73
N GLU A 279 32.73 -9.56 7.66
CA GLU A 279 31.34 -9.95 7.97
C GLU A 279 30.37 -8.94 7.34
N PHE A 280 29.66 -9.38 6.28
CA PHE A 280 28.68 -8.61 5.56
C PHE A 280 27.38 -9.39 5.34
N LYS A 281 26.28 -8.86 5.86
CA LYS A 281 24.92 -9.30 5.58
C LYS A 281 24.02 -8.06 5.48
N ALA A 282 23.37 -7.88 4.34
CA ALA A 282 22.70 -6.62 4.02
C ALA A 282 21.54 -6.30 4.99
N SER A 283 20.85 -7.34 5.48
CA SER A 283 19.72 -7.25 6.42
C SER A 283 20.11 -7.04 7.89
N ASP A 284 21.41 -7.01 8.23
CA ASP A 284 21.89 -6.69 9.59
C ASP A 284 22.09 -5.18 9.82
N LYS A 285 21.89 -4.37 8.78
CA LYS A 285 21.91 -2.90 8.82
C LYS A 285 20.52 -2.36 8.48
N PHE A 286 20.20 -1.16 8.96
CA PHE A 286 19.00 -0.47 8.51
C PHE A 286 19.19 -0.03 7.06
N GLN A 287 18.29 -0.44 6.17
CA GLN A 287 18.39 -0.15 4.73
C GLN A 287 17.46 0.99 4.32
N ILE A 288 17.98 1.89 3.47
CA ILE A 288 17.26 2.96 2.81
C ILE A 288 17.46 2.76 1.31
N VAL A 289 16.40 2.34 0.61
CA VAL A 289 16.48 1.83 -0.75
C VAL A 289 15.87 2.80 -1.75
N ALA A 290 16.61 3.05 -2.83
CA ALA A 290 16.12 3.81 -3.98
C ALA A 290 15.60 2.85 -5.06
N PHE A 291 14.29 2.82 -5.27
CA PHE A 291 13.71 2.23 -6.48
C PHE A 291 14.06 3.10 -7.68
N ILE A 292 14.77 2.52 -8.65
CA ILE A 292 15.11 3.14 -9.92
C ILE A 292 14.54 2.28 -11.06
N PRO A 293 13.58 2.80 -11.85
CA PRO A 293 12.82 2.00 -12.82
C PRO A 293 13.57 1.64 -14.12
N TYR A 294 14.71 2.28 -14.40
CA TYR A 294 15.53 2.04 -15.61
C TYR A 294 16.96 2.58 -15.45
N PHE A 295 17.92 1.88 -16.07
CA PHE A 295 19.36 2.20 -16.06
C PHE A 295 19.94 2.25 -17.48
N TYR A 296 19.36 3.03 -18.39
CA TYR A 296 19.96 3.23 -19.73
C TYR A 296 21.42 3.69 -19.60
N GLY A 297 22.33 3.14 -20.42
CA GLY A 297 23.78 3.34 -20.28
C GLY A 297 24.26 4.81 -20.32
N SER A 298 23.46 5.71 -20.89
CA SER A 298 23.60 7.17 -20.89
C SER A 298 23.35 7.83 -19.53
N GLU A 299 22.49 7.23 -18.70
CA GLU A 299 22.02 7.76 -17.41
C GLU A 299 22.74 7.16 -16.20
N VAL A 300 23.44 6.05 -16.40
CA VAL A 300 24.38 5.46 -15.43
C VAL A 300 25.62 6.35 -15.34
N THR A 301 25.53 7.47 -14.62
CA THR A 301 26.58 8.52 -14.54
C THR A 301 27.07 8.75 -13.11
N GLU A 302 28.28 9.30 -12.94
CA GLU A 302 28.81 9.73 -11.64
C GLU A 302 27.80 10.60 -10.87
N LYS A 303 27.19 11.59 -11.56
CA LYS A 303 26.17 12.48 -10.99
C LYS A 303 24.96 11.72 -10.43
N THR A 304 24.50 10.68 -11.11
CA THR A 304 23.36 9.85 -10.69
C THR A 304 23.67 9.18 -9.35
N PHE A 305 24.88 8.63 -9.18
CA PHE A 305 25.29 7.97 -7.93
C PHE A 305 25.76 8.97 -6.85
N ASP A 306 26.28 10.14 -7.22
CA ASP A 306 26.52 11.25 -6.29
C ASP A 306 25.19 11.74 -5.68
N ASN A 307 24.13 11.88 -6.49
CA ASN A 307 22.78 12.20 -6.03
C ASN A 307 22.21 11.11 -5.12
N LEU A 308 22.36 9.83 -5.46
CA LEU A 308 21.98 8.72 -4.57
C LEU A 308 22.74 8.78 -3.23
N LYS A 309 24.05 9.02 -3.26
CA LYS A 309 24.87 9.05 -2.04
C LYS A 309 24.57 10.26 -1.15
N LYS A 310 24.43 11.45 -1.75
CA LYS A 310 23.96 12.66 -1.05
C LYS A 310 22.55 12.46 -0.49
N GLY A 311 21.71 11.71 -1.21
CA GLY A 311 20.37 11.29 -0.83
C GLY A 311 20.27 10.49 0.47
N GLY A 312 21.39 10.00 1.03
CA GLY A 312 21.35 9.11 2.20
C GLY A 312 20.85 7.70 1.88
N ILE A 313 20.89 7.30 0.61
CA ILE A 313 20.62 5.92 0.19
C ILE A 313 21.72 4.99 0.70
N THR A 314 21.34 3.78 1.08
CA THR A 314 22.28 2.70 1.41
C THR A 314 22.32 1.65 0.29
N ASN A 315 21.18 1.32 -0.33
CA ASN A 315 21.07 0.32 -1.39
C ASN A 315 20.32 0.88 -2.62
N VAL A 316 20.84 0.61 -3.81
CA VAL A 316 20.24 1.00 -5.10
C VAL A 316 19.53 -0.20 -5.71
N GLU A 317 18.22 -0.11 -5.91
CA GLU A 317 17.44 -1.18 -6.53
C GLU A 317 17.40 -1.02 -8.05
N LEU A 318 18.04 -1.95 -8.75
CA LEU A 318 18.00 -2.00 -10.22
C LEU A 318 16.70 -2.69 -10.64
N ASN A 319 15.65 -1.92 -10.90
CA ASN A 319 14.40 -2.45 -11.42
C ASN A 319 14.28 -2.19 -12.94
N PHE A 320 13.46 -2.99 -13.62
CA PHE A 320 13.15 -2.85 -15.05
C PHE A 320 11.67 -3.03 -15.37
N ALA A 321 10.78 -3.10 -14.37
CA ALA A 321 9.35 -3.39 -14.53
C ALA A 321 8.62 -2.49 -15.55
N LEU A 322 9.20 -1.33 -15.91
CA LEU A 322 8.64 -0.35 -16.83
C LEU A 322 9.38 -0.25 -18.18
N ASP A 323 10.63 -0.73 -18.28
CA ASP A 323 11.32 -0.97 -19.55
C ASP A 323 12.45 -2.02 -19.39
N ALA A 324 12.22 -3.21 -19.95
CA ALA A 324 13.17 -4.31 -19.94
C ALA A 324 14.43 -4.08 -20.81
N SER A 325 14.43 -3.10 -21.72
CA SER A 325 15.60 -2.74 -22.55
C SER A 325 16.61 -1.84 -21.82
N ALA A 326 16.25 -1.30 -20.67
CA ALA A 326 17.14 -0.43 -19.89
C ALA A 326 18.18 -1.20 -19.07
N VAL A 327 17.92 -2.46 -18.71
CA VAL A 327 18.71 -3.24 -17.74
C VAL A 327 19.51 -4.33 -18.45
N GLU A 328 20.57 -3.87 -19.11
CA GLU A 328 21.59 -4.67 -19.80
C GLU A 328 22.85 -4.87 -18.94
N TYR A 329 23.60 -5.94 -19.19
CA TYR A 329 24.80 -6.33 -18.42
C TYR A 329 25.81 -5.18 -18.23
N ASP A 330 26.19 -4.50 -19.31
CA ASP A 330 27.16 -3.40 -19.28
C ASP A 330 26.67 -2.22 -18.41
N ASN A 331 25.35 -1.96 -18.39
CA ASN A 331 24.75 -0.91 -17.56
C ASN A 331 24.81 -1.29 -16.07
N ILE A 332 24.52 -2.56 -15.74
CA ILE A 332 24.57 -3.10 -14.37
C ILE A 332 26.01 -3.08 -13.83
N ILE A 333 26.98 -3.52 -14.62
CA ILE A 333 28.40 -3.51 -14.24
C ILE A 333 28.90 -2.07 -14.01
N LYS A 334 28.52 -1.12 -14.88
CA LYS A 334 28.83 0.31 -14.72
C LYS A 334 28.16 0.91 -13.47
N ALA A 335 26.92 0.52 -13.17
CA ALA A 335 26.19 0.92 -11.97
C ALA A 335 26.86 0.39 -10.69
N LEU A 336 27.27 -0.88 -10.66
CA LEU A 336 27.97 -1.50 -9.54
C LEU A 336 29.30 -0.80 -9.23
N GLY A 337 30.10 -0.48 -10.26
CA GLY A 337 31.34 0.29 -10.07
C GLY A 337 31.11 1.64 -9.40
N LEU A 338 30.18 2.44 -9.95
CA LEU A 338 29.86 3.78 -9.43
C LEU A 338 29.22 3.74 -8.02
N ALA A 339 28.41 2.73 -7.73
CA ALA A 339 27.83 2.49 -6.42
C ALA A 339 28.91 2.15 -5.38
N TYR A 340 29.79 1.20 -5.70
CA TYR A 340 30.86 0.75 -4.81
C TYR A 340 31.85 1.86 -4.46
N GLU A 341 32.24 2.70 -5.42
CA GLU A 341 33.08 3.90 -5.19
C GLU A 341 32.54 4.82 -4.08
N ARG A 342 31.22 4.86 -3.93
CA ARG A 342 30.49 5.73 -2.99
C ARG A 342 30.06 4.99 -1.73
N GLY A 343 30.35 3.69 -1.62
CA GLY A 343 29.84 2.84 -0.55
C GLY A 343 28.31 2.82 -0.56
N LEU A 344 27.74 2.45 -1.71
CA LEU A 344 26.34 2.09 -1.90
C LEU A 344 26.29 0.59 -2.21
N ASP A 345 25.37 -0.11 -1.55
CA ASP A 345 24.95 -1.46 -1.87
C ASP A 345 24.03 -1.43 -3.13
N VAL A 346 23.84 -2.58 -3.78
CA VAL A 346 22.99 -2.73 -4.98
C VAL A 346 22.19 -4.04 -4.94
N THR A 347 20.89 -3.94 -5.27
CA THR A 347 20.02 -5.07 -5.64
C THR A 347 20.11 -5.28 -7.14
N VAL A 348 20.79 -6.32 -7.60
CA VAL A 348 20.96 -6.60 -9.05
C VAL A 348 19.75 -7.32 -9.64
N SER A 349 19.44 -7.03 -10.90
CA SER A 349 18.34 -7.64 -11.68
C SER A 349 18.76 -7.75 -13.14
N GLU A 350 18.14 -8.66 -13.91
CA GLU A 350 18.29 -8.76 -15.36
C GLU A 350 16.95 -9.10 -16.01
N LYS A 351 16.74 -8.61 -17.24
CA LYS A 351 15.62 -9.00 -18.13
C LYS A 351 15.37 -10.51 -18.17
N SER A 352 16.46 -11.29 -18.19
CA SER A 352 16.47 -12.76 -18.20
C SER A 352 15.97 -13.43 -16.91
N PHE A 353 16.03 -12.71 -15.78
CA PHE A 353 15.85 -13.23 -14.42
C PHE A 353 14.63 -12.67 -13.69
N ASN A 354 13.88 -11.75 -14.31
CA ASN A 354 12.57 -11.31 -13.80
C ASN A 354 11.49 -11.22 -14.92
N GLY A 355 11.81 -11.64 -16.15
CA GLY A 355 10.82 -11.78 -17.23
C GLY A 355 9.79 -12.90 -16.98
N ALA A 356 8.62 -12.81 -17.61
CA ALA A 356 7.53 -13.78 -17.41
C ALA A 356 7.98 -15.24 -17.65
N GLY A 357 7.82 -16.10 -16.63
CA GLY A 357 8.19 -17.51 -16.70
C GLY A 357 9.63 -17.83 -16.26
N TRP A 358 10.44 -16.85 -15.84
CA TRP A 358 11.81 -17.07 -15.39
C TRP A 358 11.92 -18.08 -14.22
N GLN A 359 10.88 -18.17 -13.37
CA GLN A 359 10.78 -19.13 -12.27
C GLN A 359 10.79 -20.60 -12.72
N SER A 360 10.61 -20.85 -14.03
CA SER A 360 10.70 -22.17 -14.68
C SER A 360 12.06 -22.42 -15.34
N ALA A 361 12.99 -21.46 -15.34
CA ALA A 361 14.33 -21.63 -15.90
C ALA A 361 15.13 -22.71 -15.16
N SER A 362 16.00 -23.43 -15.88
CA SER A 362 16.82 -24.50 -15.28
C SER A 362 17.76 -23.97 -14.20
N ASP A 363 18.12 -24.82 -13.23
CA ASP A 363 19.06 -24.47 -12.16
C ASP A 363 20.38 -23.90 -12.71
N ALA A 364 20.84 -24.41 -13.86
CA ALA A 364 22.01 -23.91 -14.57
C ALA A 364 21.86 -22.44 -15.02
N LYS A 365 20.72 -22.05 -15.62
CA LYS A 365 20.47 -20.65 -16.03
C LYS A 365 20.37 -19.71 -14.83
N ILE A 366 19.73 -20.17 -13.75
CA ILE A 366 19.61 -19.40 -12.50
C ILE A 366 20.99 -19.20 -11.87
N LEU A 367 21.78 -20.26 -11.75
CA LEU A 367 23.14 -20.19 -11.22
C LEU A 367 24.08 -19.38 -12.11
N GLU A 368 23.88 -19.35 -13.44
CA GLU A 368 24.67 -18.50 -14.34
C GLU A 368 24.50 -17.02 -14.00
N PHE A 369 23.25 -16.53 -13.91
CA PHE A 369 22.95 -15.15 -13.50
C PHE A 369 23.50 -14.84 -12.10
N VAL A 370 23.25 -15.71 -11.11
CA VAL A 370 23.71 -15.49 -9.73
C VAL A 370 25.24 -15.41 -9.69
N LYS A 371 25.94 -16.36 -10.32
CA LYS A 371 27.41 -16.40 -10.36
C LYS A 371 28.04 -15.27 -11.19
N ARG A 372 27.31 -14.68 -12.14
CA ARG A 372 27.76 -13.52 -12.91
C ARG A 372 28.06 -12.33 -11.99
N TYR A 373 27.20 -12.11 -10.99
CA TYR A 373 27.31 -10.98 -10.05
C TYR A 373 27.83 -11.34 -8.64
N SER A 374 27.89 -12.63 -8.28
CA SER A 374 28.25 -13.04 -6.90
C SER A 374 29.57 -12.42 -6.43
N HIS A 375 29.57 -11.98 -5.17
CA HIS A 375 30.69 -11.34 -4.48
C HIS A 375 31.33 -10.12 -5.18
N LEU A 376 30.77 -9.60 -6.29
CA LEU A 376 31.23 -8.31 -6.83
C LEU A 376 31.02 -7.21 -5.78
N PRO A 377 32.02 -6.35 -5.50
CA PRO A 377 31.86 -5.32 -4.49
C PRO A 377 30.67 -4.40 -4.79
N GLY A 378 29.78 -4.24 -3.81
CA GLY A 378 28.51 -3.53 -3.96
C GLY A 378 27.29 -4.44 -4.16
N VAL A 379 27.44 -5.70 -4.61
CA VAL A 379 26.29 -6.62 -4.75
C VAL A 379 25.85 -7.10 -3.36
N ALA A 380 24.65 -6.66 -2.95
CA ALA A 380 24.08 -6.92 -1.63
C ALA A 380 22.78 -7.73 -1.68
N ALA A 381 22.09 -7.69 -2.82
CA ALA A 381 20.82 -8.36 -3.02
C ALA A 381 20.62 -8.77 -4.48
N TYR A 382 19.71 -9.71 -4.71
CA TYR A 382 19.20 -10.08 -6.03
C TYR A 382 17.71 -9.82 -6.07
N TYR A 383 17.24 -9.14 -7.11
CA TYR A 383 15.83 -8.96 -7.39
C TYR A 383 15.23 -10.29 -7.83
N VAL A 384 14.14 -10.70 -7.20
CA VAL A 384 13.41 -11.94 -7.52
C VAL A 384 12.12 -11.59 -8.27
N VAL A 385 11.23 -10.83 -7.65
CA VAL A 385 9.92 -10.45 -8.20
C VAL A 385 9.27 -9.36 -7.34
N ASP A 386 8.39 -8.58 -7.94
CA ASP A 386 7.47 -7.65 -7.28
C ASP A 386 6.02 -8.11 -7.48
N GLU A 387 5.15 -7.77 -6.52
CA GLU A 387 3.72 -8.09 -6.51
C GLU A 387 3.30 -9.53 -6.95
N PRO A 388 4.00 -10.63 -6.54
CA PRO A 388 3.74 -11.97 -7.07
C PRO A 388 2.41 -12.58 -6.58
N ALA A 389 1.51 -12.88 -7.53
CA ALA A 389 0.26 -13.58 -7.25
C ALA A 389 0.46 -14.95 -6.56
N SER A 390 1.58 -15.64 -6.82
CA SER A 390 2.00 -16.85 -6.10
C SER A 390 3.49 -16.77 -5.76
N SER A 391 3.83 -16.86 -4.48
CA SER A 391 5.19 -16.66 -3.97
C SER A 391 6.01 -17.95 -3.89
N THR A 392 5.37 -19.11 -3.69
CA THR A 392 6.07 -20.40 -3.46
C THR A 392 6.94 -20.85 -4.64
N VAL A 393 6.55 -20.52 -5.88
CA VAL A 393 7.28 -20.90 -7.10
C VAL A 393 8.72 -20.38 -7.14
N PHE A 394 9.01 -19.30 -6.40
CA PHE A 394 10.34 -18.69 -6.32
C PHE A 394 11.27 -19.37 -5.29
N ALA A 395 10.77 -20.27 -4.44
CA ALA A 395 11.56 -20.92 -3.37
C ALA A 395 12.82 -21.62 -3.87
N ARG A 396 12.76 -22.24 -5.07
CA ARG A 396 13.91 -22.85 -5.76
C ARG A 396 14.93 -21.82 -6.23
N ALA A 397 14.49 -20.69 -6.77
CA ALA A 397 15.40 -19.64 -7.22
C ALA A 397 16.11 -18.99 -6.02
N ILE A 398 15.37 -18.74 -4.94
CA ILE A 398 15.92 -18.23 -3.68
C ILE A 398 16.95 -19.20 -3.10
N SER A 399 16.70 -20.51 -3.10
CA SER A 399 17.70 -21.47 -2.59
C SER A 399 18.95 -21.58 -3.46
N LEU A 400 18.82 -21.38 -4.78
CA LEU A 400 19.97 -21.28 -5.68
C LEU A 400 20.77 -19.98 -5.44
N ILE A 401 20.10 -18.82 -5.27
CA ILE A 401 20.75 -17.56 -4.84
C ILE A 401 21.53 -17.78 -3.54
N LYS A 402 20.86 -18.32 -2.50
CA LYS A 402 21.44 -18.58 -1.18
C LYS A 402 22.54 -19.65 -1.17
N SER A 403 22.65 -20.50 -2.19
CA SER A 403 23.74 -21.49 -2.30
C SER A 403 25.04 -20.91 -2.89
N VAL A 404 24.99 -19.71 -3.46
CA VAL A 404 26.17 -18.96 -3.96
C VAL A 404 26.46 -17.73 -3.09
N MET A 405 25.41 -17.02 -2.66
CA MET A 405 25.48 -15.82 -1.83
C MET A 405 24.54 -15.97 -0.62
N PRO A 406 24.91 -16.75 0.42
CA PRO A 406 24.05 -17.01 1.59
C PRO A 406 23.56 -15.74 2.29
N ASN A 407 24.40 -14.70 2.30
CA ASN A 407 24.19 -13.46 3.03
C ASN A 407 23.66 -12.29 2.17
N ALA A 408 23.48 -12.49 0.86
CA ALA A 408 22.77 -11.53 0.00
C ALA A 408 21.26 -11.66 0.20
N VAL A 409 20.54 -10.54 0.15
CA VAL A 409 19.08 -10.51 0.24
C VAL A 409 18.45 -11.05 -1.03
N ALA A 410 17.50 -11.98 -0.91
CA ALA A 410 16.60 -12.33 -2.01
C ALA A 410 15.42 -11.34 -1.99
N HIS A 411 15.52 -10.26 -2.76
CA HIS A 411 14.54 -9.18 -2.75
C HIS A 411 13.23 -9.65 -3.37
N MET A 412 12.18 -9.67 -2.56
CA MET A 412 10.79 -9.78 -3.00
C MET A 412 9.97 -8.67 -2.34
N ASN A 413 9.09 -8.04 -3.10
CA ASN A 413 7.98 -7.28 -2.56
C ASN A 413 6.68 -8.10 -2.69
N TYR A 414 5.65 -7.79 -1.91
CA TYR A 414 4.40 -8.54 -1.91
C TYR A 414 3.19 -7.62 -2.09
N CYS A 415 2.35 -7.94 -3.07
CA CYS A 415 1.13 -7.17 -3.35
C CYS A 415 0.19 -7.24 -2.15
N GLY A 416 -0.06 -6.09 -1.51
CA GLY A 416 -1.02 -5.95 -0.43
C GLY A 416 -0.93 -7.01 0.68
N ALA A 417 -2.00 -7.12 1.47
CA ALA A 417 -2.02 -7.91 2.70
C ALA A 417 -2.26 -9.43 2.47
N TYR A 418 -1.43 -10.13 1.70
CA TYR A 418 -1.58 -11.57 1.43
C TYR A 418 -0.69 -12.47 2.34
N LYS A 419 -1.17 -12.80 3.54
CA LYS A 419 -0.43 -13.61 4.53
C LYS A 419 -0.05 -14.98 3.98
N ASP A 420 -1.00 -15.61 3.30
CA ASP A 420 -0.87 -17.00 2.89
C ASP A 420 0.24 -17.17 1.85
N ASN A 421 0.50 -16.15 1.01
CA ASN A 421 1.61 -16.15 0.07
C ASN A 421 2.97 -16.15 0.78
N VAL A 422 3.19 -15.21 1.70
CA VAL A 422 4.46 -15.06 2.43
C VAL A 422 4.70 -16.26 3.36
N THR A 423 3.67 -16.70 4.08
CA THR A 423 3.79 -17.83 5.02
C THR A 423 3.94 -19.17 4.30
N ALA A 424 3.31 -19.38 3.14
CA ALA A 424 3.55 -20.57 2.32
C ALA A 424 4.97 -20.59 1.74
N LEU A 425 5.49 -19.46 1.26
CA LEU A 425 6.88 -19.37 0.79
C LEU A 425 7.88 -19.62 1.92
N GLN A 426 7.72 -18.97 3.08
CA GLN A 426 8.57 -19.22 4.25
C GLN A 426 8.55 -20.69 4.69
N LYS A 427 7.37 -21.33 4.66
CA LYS A 427 7.23 -22.76 4.94
C LYS A 427 7.96 -23.61 3.89
N GLU A 428 7.85 -23.28 2.61
CA GLU A 428 8.52 -24.04 1.55
C GLU A 428 10.05 -23.90 1.58
N LEU A 429 10.56 -22.68 1.81
CA LEU A 429 11.99 -22.41 2.03
C LEU A 429 12.55 -23.26 3.18
N LYS A 430 11.82 -23.30 4.29
CA LYS A 430 12.21 -24.08 5.48
C LYS A 430 12.14 -25.58 5.26
N ASP A 431 11.03 -26.09 4.73
CA ASP A 431 10.76 -27.53 4.62
C ASP A 431 11.57 -28.21 3.49
N LYS A 432 11.84 -27.52 2.38
CA LYS A 432 12.59 -28.07 1.24
C LYS A 432 14.09 -27.75 1.26
N TYR A 433 14.48 -26.58 1.78
CA TYR A 433 15.84 -26.06 1.63
C TYR A 433 16.51 -25.68 2.96
N GLY A 434 15.80 -25.71 4.10
CA GLY A 434 16.32 -25.29 5.40
C GLY A 434 16.54 -23.78 5.54
N LEU A 435 15.95 -22.98 4.65
CA LEU A 435 16.14 -21.54 4.55
C LEU A 435 15.02 -20.73 5.22
N SER A 436 15.23 -19.41 5.28
CA SER A 436 14.24 -18.41 5.71
C SER A 436 14.27 -17.22 4.75
N LEU A 437 13.17 -16.49 4.68
CA LEU A 437 13.11 -15.14 4.12
C LEU A 437 14.07 -14.20 4.86
N ASP A 438 14.59 -13.20 4.14
CA ASP A 438 15.44 -12.14 4.69
C ASP A 438 14.65 -11.03 5.38
N TYR A 439 13.41 -10.80 4.94
CA TYR A 439 12.42 -9.88 5.52
C TYR A 439 11.00 -10.22 5.03
N VAL A 440 9.99 -9.47 5.50
CA VAL A 440 8.68 -9.33 4.85
C VAL A 440 8.48 -7.87 4.43
N MET A 441 7.99 -7.63 3.21
CA MET A 441 7.78 -6.27 2.66
C MET A 441 6.37 -6.08 2.13
N TYR A 442 5.81 -4.89 2.35
CA TYR A 442 4.50 -4.49 1.83
C TYR A 442 4.46 -2.99 1.53
N ASP A 443 3.60 -2.61 0.59
CA ASP A 443 3.43 -1.23 0.13
C ASP A 443 2.43 -0.44 0.99
N ALA A 444 2.76 0.83 1.26
CA ALA A 444 1.95 1.74 2.05
C ALA A 444 1.55 2.99 1.25
N TYR A 445 0.84 2.79 0.14
CA TYR A 445 0.25 3.87 -0.66
C TYR A 445 -0.94 4.52 0.07
N VAL A 446 -0.63 5.53 0.88
CA VAL A 446 -1.56 6.16 1.83
C VAL A 446 -2.02 7.56 1.42
N PHE A 447 -1.44 8.13 0.36
CA PHE A 447 -1.82 9.42 -0.22
C PHE A 447 -2.47 9.22 -1.60
N THR A 448 -3.54 8.44 -1.64
CA THR A 448 -4.47 8.41 -2.79
C THR A 448 -5.37 9.66 -2.86
N SER A 449 -5.33 10.51 -1.82
CA SER A 449 -5.95 11.82 -1.76
C SER A 449 -5.01 12.83 -1.10
N LYS A 450 -5.39 14.11 -1.08
CA LYS A 450 -4.67 15.17 -0.33
C LYS A 450 -4.58 14.93 1.19
N SER A 451 -5.32 13.96 1.72
CA SER A 451 -5.25 13.53 3.12
C SER A 451 -4.69 12.11 3.21
N CYS A 452 -3.73 11.90 4.11
CA CYS A 452 -3.21 10.59 4.47
C CYS A 452 -4.33 9.68 4.99
N ASN A 453 -4.50 8.50 4.40
CA ASN A 453 -5.33 7.45 4.94
C ASN A 453 -4.61 6.77 6.11
N GLU A 454 -4.74 7.35 7.31
CA GLU A 454 -4.12 6.83 8.55
C GLU A 454 -4.56 5.40 8.87
N ASN A 455 -5.79 5.01 8.51
CA ASN A 455 -6.30 3.67 8.74
C ASN A 455 -5.55 2.63 7.89
N THR A 456 -5.28 2.93 6.62
CA THR A 456 -4.40 2.12 5.76
C THR A 456 -2.96 2.13 6.25
N LEU A 457 -2.41 3.29 6.63
CA LEU A 457 -1.03 3.43 7.11
C LEU A 457 -0.75 2.52 8.31
N TYR A 458 -1.52 2.70 9.38
CA TYR A 458 -1.35 1.89 10.58
C TYR A 458 -1.82 0.44 10.37
N GLY A 459 -2.78 0.21 9.47
CA GLY A 459 -3.17 -1.11 8.99
C GLY A 459 -2.00 -1.92 8.45
N GLN A 460 -1.31 -1.41 7.43
CA GLN A 460 -0.14 -2.07 6.84
C GLN A 460 0.99 -2.24 7.86
N ILE A 461 1.24 -1.24 8.72
CA ILE A 461 2.25 -1.35 9.80
C ILE A 461 1.96 -2.51 10.76
N ARG A 462 0.74 -2.60 11.29
CA ARG A 462 0.30 -3.69 12.19
C ARG A 462 0.32 -5.04 11.47
N TYR A 463 -0.08 -5.06 10.20
CA TYR A 463 -0.12 -6.27 9.39
C TYR A 463 1.26 -6.85 9.13
N ASN A 464 2.19 -6.00 8.71
CA ASN A 464 3.59 -6.34 8.47
C ASN A 464 4.29 -6.79 9.76
N GLN A 465 4.12 -6.05 10.87
CA GLN A 465 4.66 -6.43 12.19
C GLN A 465 4.15 -7.80 12.66
N LYS A 466 2.85 -8.10 12.46
CA LYS A 466 2.26 -9.39 12.82
C LYS A 466 2.94 -10.56 12.10
N ILE A 467 3.14 -10.46 10.79
CA ILE A 467 3.76 -11.54 10.00
C ILE A 467 5.27 -11.62 10.27
N SER A 468 5.96 -10.48 10.34
CA SER A 468 7.38 -10.39 10.72
C SER A 468 7.66 -11.12 12.05
N ARG A 469 6.81 -10.89 13.07
CA ARG A 469 6.86 -11.58 14.36
C ARG A 469 6.51 -13.06 14.27
N GLU A 470 5.49 -13.44 13.51
CA GLU A 470 5.07 -14.83 13.35
C GLU A 470 6.13 -15.69 12.64
N LEU A 471 6.91 -15.09 11.75
CA LEU A 471 7.97 -15.76 10.99
C LEU A 471 9.37 -15.61 11.59
N GLY A 472 9.59 -14.63 12.48
CA GLY A 472 10.88 -14.35 13.11
C GLY A 472 11.87 -13.59 12.23
N VAL A 473 11.37 -12.78 11.28
CA VAL A 473 12.19 -12.05 10.29
C VAL A 473 11.91 -10.53 10.36
N PRO A 474 12.83 -9.66 9.90
CA PRO A 474 12.60 -8.22 9.79
C PRO A 474 11.38 -7.83 8.95
N GLY A 475 10.76 -6.70 9.27
CA GLY A 475 9.77 -6.03 8.41
C GLY A 475 10.39 -4.89 7.61
N ALA A 476 10.03 -4.76 6.34
CA ALA A 476 10.44 -3.72 5.39
C ALA A 476 9.18 -3.09 4.75
N SER A 477 9.23 -1.87 4.20
CA SER A 477 8.05 -1.28 3.54
C SER A 477 8.39 -0.19 2.52
N TYR A 478 7.51 -0.05 1.52
CA TYR A 478 7.56 1.01 0.52
C TYR A 478 6.82 2.28 0.99
N VAL A 479 7.52 3.42 0.96
CA VAL A 479 7.02 4.77 1.24
C VAL A 479 6.65 5.46 -0.07
N GLN A 480 5.48 6.10 -0.11
CA GLN A 480 5.03 6.89 -1.25
C GLN A 480 5.80 8.23 -1.32
N ALA A 481 6.48 8.47 -2.43
CA ALA A 481 7.26 9.69 -2.70
C ALA A 481 6.94 10.36 -4.05
N MET A 482 5.92 9.86 -4.75
CA MET A 482 5.43 10.39 -6.04
C MET A 482 3.90 10.27 -6.13
N ASN A 483 3.34 10.80 -7.22
CA ASN A 483 1.98 10.52 -7.66
C ASN A 483 1.95 9.70 -8.96
N TRP A 484 0.95 8.82 -9.07
CA TRP A 484 0.56 8.12 -10.28
C TRP A 484 -0.96 8.14 -10.39
N ASN A 485 -1.50 8.13 -11.61
CA ASN A 485 -2.94 7.94 -11.89
C ASN A 485 -3.89 8.81 -11.02
N ASN A 486 -3.60 10.10 -10.94
CA ASN A 486 -4.32 11.13 -10.16
C ASN A 486 -4.26 11.01 -8.63
N ASN A 487 -3.47 10.10 -8.05
CA ASN A 487 -3.15 10.11 -6.62
C ASN A 487 -2.44 11.43 -6.23
N HIS A 488 -2.41 11.76 -4.93
CA HIS A 488 -1.68 12.92 -4.43
C HIS A 488 -0.17 12.65 -4.44
N ARG A 489 0.64 13.72 -4.59
CA ARG A 489 2.10 13.64 -4.48
C ARG A 489 2.49 14.07 -3.06
N PRO A 490 2.99 13.17 -2.21
CA PRO A 490 3.43 13.53 -0.86
C PRO A 490 4.48 14.64 -0.89
N ASN A 491 4.26 15.68 -0.09
CA ASN A 491 5.26 16.71 0.18
C ASN A 491 6.28 16.24 1.23
N ALA A 492 7.30 17.06 1.51
CA ALA A 492 8.38 16.74 2.44
C ALA A 492 7.93 16.29 3.85
N ASP A 493 6.86 16.88 4.38
CA ASP A 493 6.34 16.59 5.73
C ASP A 493 5.44 15.34 5.72
N GLU A 494 4.77 15.09 4.59
CA GLU A 494 3.98 13.88 4.31
C GLU A 494 4.87 12.64 4.09
N VAL A 495 6.06 12.81 3.48
CA VAL A 495 7.08 11.77 3.42
C VAL A 495 7.70 11.53 4.81
N ARG A 496 8.01 12.59 5.57
CA ARG A 496 8.50 12.47 6.96
C ARG A 496 7.54 11.66 7.81
N TYR A 497 6.24 11.95 7.71
CA TYR A 497 5.21 11.24 8.47
C TYR A 497 5.16 9.74 8.18
N GLN A 498 5.15 9.34 6.90
CA GLN A 498 5.19 7.93 6.52
C GLN A 498 6.41 7.22 7.09
N VAL A 499 7.60 7.82 6.94
CA VAL A 499 8.86 7.26 7.43
C VAL A 499 8.80 7.07 8.95
N PHE A 500 8.53 8.13 9.73
CA PHE A 500 8.51 8.01 11.19
C PHE A 500 7.38 7.12 11.72
N ALA A 501 6.22 7.05 11.06
CA ALA A 501 5.19 6.08 11.40
C ALA A 501 5.67 4.62 11.20
N MET A 502 6.40 4.34 10.11
CA MET A 502 7.01 3.02 9.89
C MET A 502 8.13 2.71 10.88
N LEU A 503 8.97 3.69 11.24
CA LEU A 503 9.98 3.52 12.30
C LEU A 503 9.31 3.19 13.64
N ALA A 504 8.23 3.90 13.99
CA ALA A 504 7.42 3.63 15.19
C ALA A 504 6.75 2.25 15.13
N GLY A 505 6.43 1.77 13.92
CA GLY A 505 6.01 0.41 13.60
C GLY A 505 7.09 -0.66 13.71
N GLY A 506 8.36 -0.29 13.94
CA GLY A 506 9.49 -1.21 14.10
C GLY A 506 10.11 -1.72 12.79
N VAL A 507 9.75 -1.14 11.65
CA VAL A 507 10.32 -1.44 10.32
C VAL A 507 11.85 -1.27 10.32
N LYS A 508 12.57 -2.12 9.56
CA LYS A 508 14.04 -2.19 9.47
C LYS A 508 14.60 -1.75 8.11
N GLN A 509 13.74 -1.58 7.11
CA GLN A 509 14.10 -1.10 5.79
C GLN A 509 12.99 -0.22 5.23
N ILE A 510 13.36 0.95 4.74
CA ILE A 510 12.49 1.86 3.98
C ILE A 510 12.92 1.79 2.52
N SER A 511 11.99 1.47 1.62
CA SER A 511 12.17 1.65 0.17
C SER A 511 11.33 2.84 -0.28
N TYR A 512 11.86 3.70 -1.16
CA TYR A 512 11.09 4.80 -1.75
C TYR A 512 10.44 4.37 -3.06
N PHE A 513 9.12 4.46 -3.17
CA PHE A 513 8.39 4.39 -4.45
C PHE A 513 8.01 5.82 -4.91
N CYS A 514 8.75 6.43 -5.83
CA CYS A 514 10.07 6.02 -6.32
C CYS A 514 11.14 7.05 -5.99
N TRP A 515 12.41 6.69 -6.20
CA TRP A 515 13.48 7.68 -6.14
C TRP A 515 13.51 8.53 -7.42
N LYS A 516 13.42 7.90 -8.59
CA LYS A 516 13.52 8.54 -9.92
C LYS A 516 12.21 8.43 -10.70
N THR A 517 11.67 9.56 -11.15
CA THR A 517 10.41 9.65 -11.93
C THR A 517 10.40 8.63 -13.07
N PRO A 518 9.41 7.73 -13.13
CA PRO A 518 9.33 6.77 -14.22
C PRO A 518 8.88 7.44 -15.53
N ALA A 519 9.24 6.87 -16.67
CA ALA A 519 8.65 7.26 -17.96
C ALA A 519 7.18 6.81 -17.99
N ALA A 520 6.28 7.69 -18.43
CA ALA A 520 4.86 7.35 -18.57
C ALA A 520 4.68 6.23 -19.61
N ASN A 521 3.77 5.30 -19.35
CA ASN A 521 3.49 4.15 -20.21
C ASN A 521 2.01 4.11 -20.59
N ALA A 522 1.58 3.08 -21.33
CA ALA A 522 0.20 2.97 -21.82
C ALA A 522 -0.85 2.66 -20.74
N ALA A 523 -0.43 2.20 -19.56
CA ALA A 523 -1.30 1.88 -18.43
C ALA A 523 -1.30 2.95 -17.34
N GLU A 524 -0.18 3.66 -17.15
CA GLU A 524 0.01 4.57 -16.02
C GLU A 524 0.63 5.93 -16.39
N THR A 525 0.10 6.96 -15.72
CA THR A 525 0.62 8.32 -15.74
C THR A 525 1.40 8.60 -14.45
N TYR A 526 2.59 9.19 -14.57
CA TYR A 526 3.48 9.46 -13.44
C TYR A 526 3.79 10.96 -13.32
N GLY A 527 3.82 11.47 -12.08
CA GLY A 527 4.36 12.78 -11.74
C GLY A 527 5.75 12.71 -11.11
N PRO A 528 6.34 13.87 -10.73
CA PRO A 528 7.73 13.93 -10.28
C PRO A 528 7.99 13.17 -8.98
N ALA A 529 9.13 12.51 -8.90
CA ALA A 529 9.61 11.79 -7.72
C ALA A 529 10.59 12.65 -6.89
N ILE A 530 11.61 12.01 -6.29
CA ILE A 530 12.68 12.65 -5.50
C ILE A 530 13.79 13.21 -6.43
N ILE A 531 14.08 12.53 -7.54
CA ILE A 531 14.77 13.07 -8.72
C ILE A 531 13.88 12.90 -9.96
N ASP A 532 14.02 13.81 -10.94
CA ASP A 532 13.24 13.79 -12.17
C ASP A 532 13.72 12.72 -13.18
N ILE A 533 13.05 12.65 -14.33
CA ILE A 533 13.39 11.74 -15.44
C ILE A 533 14.83 11.96 -15.96
N ASN A 534 15.33 13.20 -15.90
CA ASN A 534 16.68 13.58 -16.30
C ASN A 534 17.74 13.32 -15.19
N ASN A 535 17.34 12.77 -14.05
CA ASN A 535 18.13 12.55 -12.83
C ASN A 535 18.48 13.85 -12.05
N GLU A 536 17.75 14.94 -12.28
CA GLU A 536 17.89 16.21 -11.56
C GLU A 536 17.09 16.21 -10.23
N PRO A 537 17.64 16.79 -9.13
CA PRO A 537 16.92 16.94 -7.87
C PRO A 537 15.58 17.68 -7.98
N THR A 538 14.51 17.13 -7.39
CA THR A 538 13.24 17.85 -7.22
C THR A 538 13.18 18.61 -5.88
N ASP A 539 12.07 19.29 -5.62
CA ASP A 539 11.71 19.89 -4.33
C ASP A 539 11.75 18.91 -3.15
N LEU A 540 11.55 17.61 -3.39
CA LEU A 540 11.64 16.58 -2.36
C LEU A 540 13.08 16.18 -2.01
N PHE A 541 14.06 16.46 -2.86
CA PHE A 541 15.41 15.92 -2.71
C PHE A 541 16.10 16.35 -1.40
N GLU A 542 16.26 17.66 -1.16
CA GLU A 542 16.95 18.16 0.05
C GLU A 542 16.21 17.84 1.36
N PRO A 543 14.86 17.87 1.43
CA PRO A 543 14.13 17.36 2.59
C PRO A 543 14.31 15.85 2.83
N VAL A 544 14.26 15.03 1.78
CA VAL A 544 14.45 13.57 1.91
C VAL A 544 15.89 13.21 2.29
N CYS A 545 16.90 13.95 1.82
CA CYS A 545 18.29 13.81 2.30
C CYS A 545 18.37 13.94 3.83
N LYS A 546 17.65 14.91 4.41
CA LYS A 546 17.61 15.13 5.86
C LYS A 546 16.89 14.00 6.59
N ILE A 547 15.72 13.59 6.10
CA ILE A 547 14.95 12.46 6.68
C ILE A 547 15.81 11.19 6.67
N ASN A 548 16.51 10.90 5.56
CA ASN A 548 17.39 9.74 5.47
C ASN A 548 18.60 9.82 6.42
N ALA A 549 19.17 11.02 6.64
CA ALA A 549 20.20 11.20 7.66
C ALA A 549 19.68 10.90 9.08
N GLN A 550 18.45 11.32 9.41
CA GLN A 550 17.80 11.00 10.68
C GLN A 550 17.56 9.48 10.83
N VAL A 551 17.10 8.81 9.77
CA VAL A 551 16.91 7.35 9.74
C VAL A 551 18.25 6.63 9.93
N GLN A 552 19.34 7.05 9.26
CA GLN A 552 20.67 6.45 9.44
C GLN A 552 21.21 6.64 10.87
N ALA A 553 20.96 7.79 11.51
CA ALA A 553 21.34 8.02 12.90
C ALA A 553 20.58 7.10 13.88
N LEU A 554 19.28 6.90 13.68
CA LEU A 554 18.46 6.01 14.51
C LEU A 554 18.71 4.50 14.24
N GLY A 555 19.08 4.15 13.01
CA GLY A 555 19.20 2.78 12.50
C GLY A 555 19.95 1.80 13.42
N PRO A 556 21.18 2.10 13.89
CA PRO A 556 21.95 1.21 14.78
C PRO A 556 21.27 0.88 16.11
N THR A 557 20.34 1.73 16.58
CA THR A 557 19.47 1.39 17.72
C THR A 557 18.24 0.61 17.23
N LEU A 558 17.54 1.11 16.21
CA LEU A 558 16.31 0.52 15.68
C LEU A 558 16.44 -0.94 15.26
N MET A 559 17.60 -1.38 14.73
CA MET A 559 17.84 -2.79 14.38
C MET A 559 17.76 -3.73 15.59
N LYS A 560 18.07 -3.25 16.79
CA LYS A 560 18.05 -4.03 18.04
C LYS A 560 16.67 -4.12 18.69
N LEU A 561 15.71 -3.29 18.25
CA LEU A 561 14.40 -3.17 18.89
C LEU A 561 13.34 -4.04 18.20
N ASP A 562 12.45 -4.66 18.96
CA ASP A 562 11.17 -5.17 18.45
C ASP A 562 10.01 -4.27 18.91
N MET A 563 9.08 -3.95 18.01
CA MET A 563 7.87 -3.19 18.32
C MET A 563 6.79 -4.12 18.87
N GLU A 564 6.37 -3.90 20.13
CA GLU A 564 5.31 -4.66 20.79
C GLU A 564 3.92 -4.17 20.40
N LYS A 565 3.69 -2.85 20.51
CA LYS A 565 2.40 -2.22 20.29
C LYS A 565 2.57 -0.77 19.84
N ILE A 566 1.61 -0.26 19.07
CA ILE A 566 1.47 1.17 18.77
C ILE A 566 0.12 1.70 19.24
N TYR A 567 0.13 2.84 19.91
CA TYR A 567 -1.01 3.51 20.52
C TYR A 567 -1.19 4.92 19.93
N HIS A 568 -2.36 5.52 20.13
CA HIS A 568 -2.74 6.78 19.50
C HIS A 568 -3.48 7.72 20.47
N THR A 569 -3.37 9.02 20.18
CA THR A 569 -4.06 10.12 20.88
C THR A 569 -4.60 11.14 19.87
N GLY A 570 -5.40 12.11 20.32
CA GLY A 570 -6.11 13.06 19.46
C GLY A 570 -7.27 12.42 18.71
N ALA A 571 -7.60 12.96 17.54
CA ALA A 571 -8.70 12.46 16.71
C ALA A 571 -8.50 10.98 16.31
N ASN A 572 -9.59 10.22 16.47
CA ASN A 572 -9.75 8.85 15.99
C ASN A 572 -9.87 8.86 14.44
N PHE A 573 -9.19 7.92 13.77
CA PHE A 573 -9.11 7.82 12.31
C PHE A 573 -9.73 6.53 11.73
N GLY A 574 -10.37 5.69 12.55
CA GLY A 574 -11.02 4.46 12.11
C GLY A 574 -10.69 3.24 12.98
N SER A 575 -10.97 2.05 12.45
CA SER A 575 -10.80 0.77 13.13
C SER A 575 -9.40 0.52 13.68
N GLU A 576 -8.38 1.11 13.05
CA GLU A 576 -6.98 0.86 13.35
C GLU A 576 -6.40 1.82 14.42
N TYR A 577 -7.21 2.78 14.90
CA TYR A 577 -6.94 3.65 16.06
C TYR A 577 -6.98 2.85 17.38
N ASN A 578 -5.84 2.32 17.78
CA ASN A 578 -5.64 1.76 19.11
C ASN A 578 -5.37 2.89 20.13
N ALA A 579 -6.34 3.25 20.97
CA ALA A 579 -6.21 4.35 21.94
C ALA A 579 -5.14 4.09 23.01
N LEU A 580 -4.44 5.13 23.48
CA LEU A 580 -3.44 5.06 24.55
C LEU A 580 -4.08 4.73 25.92
N PRO A 581 -3.69 3.62 26.59
CA PRO A 581 -4.12 3.33 27.96
C PRO A 581 -3.43 4.26 28.96
N LEU A 582 -4.15 4.70 29.99
CA LEU A 582 -3.61 5.61 31.03
C LEU A 582 -2.40 5.05 31.81
N GLY A 583 -2.29 3.72 31.92
CA GLY A 583 -1.15 3.06 32.57
C GLY A 583 0.00 2.69 31.65
N PHE A 584 0.04 3.21 30.41
CA PHE A 584 1.24 3.16 29.59
C PHE A 584 2.32 4.11 30.15
N PHE A 585 3.59 3.72 30.07
CA PHE A 585 4.68 4.38 30.80
C PHE A 585 5.10 5.78 30.29
N ILE A 586 4.46 6.28 29.23
CA ILE A 586 4.56 7.65 28.72
C ILE A 586 3.14 8.19 28.53
N GLN A 587 2.78 9.27 29.21
CA GLN A 587 1.46 9.91 29.11
C GLN A 587 1.59 11.38 28.66
N PRO A 588 1.11 11.75 27.45
CA PRO A 588 1.11 13.14 27.03
C PRO A 588 0.15 13.97 27.89
N THR A 589 0.58 15.16 28.34
CA THR A 589 -0.24 16.03 29.20
C THR A 589 -1.47 16.60 28.49
N ASN A 590 -1.47 16.58 27.15
CA ASN A 590 -2.60 16.96 26.31
C ASN A 590 -2.92 15.80 25.35
N THR A 591 -3.93 15.00 25.70
CA THR A 591 -4.36 13.84 24.91
C THR A 591 -5.13 14.20 23.64
N ASN A 592 -5.37 15.49 23.35
CA ASN A 592 -5.99 15.95 22.11
C ASN A 592 -4.94 16.19 21.00
N LYS A 593 -3.65 16.23 21.34
CA LYS A 593 -2.55 16.18 20.36
C LYS A 593 -2.64 14.88 19.57
N ARG A 594 -2.60 14.95 18.24
CA ARG A 594 -2.56 13.78 17.35
C ARG A 594 -1.16 13.17 17.41
N LEU A 595 -0.93 12.22 18.32
CA LEU A 595 0.32 11.45 18.40
C LEU A 595 0.07 9.98 18.10
N ALA A 596 1.10 9.31 17.57
CA ALA A 596 1.28 7.88 17.72
C ALA A 596 2.40 7.64 18.74
N ILE A 597 2.26 6.65 19.60
CA ILE A 597 3.21 6.31 20.65
C ILE A 597 3.38 4.79 20.63
N SER A 598 4.55 4.29 20.24
CA SER A 598 4.83 2.85 20.26
C SER A 598 5.60 2.41 21.50
N HIS A 599 5.46 1.14 21.84
CA HIS A 599 6.30 0.41 22.79
C HIS A 599 7.27 -0.46 22.00
N MET A 600 8.55 -0.34 22.30
CA MET A 600 9.59 -1.21 21.76
C MET A 600 10.48 -1.78 22.87
N VAL A 601 11.07 -2.94 22.61
CA VAL A 601 11.95 -3.65 23.56
C VAL A 601 13.25 -4.04 22.85
N GLU A 602 14.40 -3.81 23.51
CA GLU A 602 15.71 -4.20 22.99
C GLU A 602 15.96 -5.71 23.18
N LYS A 603 16.13 -6.45 22.06
CA LYS A 603 16.17 -7.92 21.98
C LYS A 603 17.14 -8.59 22.97
N GLU A 604 18.29 -7.97 23.20
CA GLU A 604 19.38 -8.53 24.02
C GLU A 604 19.24 -8.24 25.51
N THR A 605 18.53 -7.16 25.88
CA THR A 605 18.57 -6.57 27.23
C THR A 605 17.20 -6.54 27.91
N GLY A 606 16.10 -6.59 27.16
CA GLY A 606 14.75 -6.34 27.68
C GLY A 606 14.45 -4.85 27.97
N ARG A 607 15.39 -3.93 27.72
CA ARG A 607 15.22 -2.49 27.99
C ARG A 607 14.06 -1.92 27.18
N ASN A 608 13.25 -1.08 27.82
CA ASN A 608 12.08 -0.45 27.23
C ASN A 608 12.41 0.87 26.51
N TYR A 609 11.80 1.04 25.34
CA TYR A 609 11.89 2.22 24.48
C TYR A 609 10.48 2.63 24.03
N ALA A 610 10.30 3.89 23.67
CA ALA A 610 9.04 4.37 23.08
C ALA A 610 9.30 5.39 21.97
N MET A 611 8.71 5.20 20.78
CA MET A 611 8.75 6.24 19.74
C MET A 611 7.45 7.06 19.78
N ILE A 612 7.57 8.37 20.01
CA ILE A 612 6.47 9.33 19.87
C ILE A 612 6.58 9.94 18.46
N VAL A 613 5.50 9.92 17.68
CA VAL A 613 5.40 10.54 16.35
C VAL A 613 4.29 11.57 16.34
N ASN A 614 4.57 12.76 15.83
CA ASN A 614 3.59 13.80 15.55
C ASN A 614 2.77 13.41 14.31
N ARG A 615 1.54 12.93 14.50
CA ARG A 615 0.61 12.61 13.40
C ARG A 615 0.02 13.85 12.72
N ASN A 616 0.29 15.05 13.24
CA ASN A 616 -0.02 16.27 12.51
C ASN A 616 1.10 16.59 11.51
N TYR A 617 0.95 16.10 10.29
CA TYR A 617 1.92 16.30 9.20
C TYR A 617 1.75 17.64 8.45
N THR A 618 0.94 18.58 8.97
CA THR A 618 0.84 19.95 8.45
C THR A 618 1.32 21.02 9.42
N ALA A 619 1.66 20.67 10.67
CA ALA A 619 2.24 21.60 11.64
C ALA A 619 3.12 20.92 12.68
N SER A 620 4.22 21.59 13.03
CA SER A 620 5.11 21.22 14.14
C SER A 620 4.38 21.31 15.48
N ALA A 621 4.83 20.52 16.46
CA ALA A 621 4.21 20.43 17.77
C ALA A 621 5.23 20.30 18.90
N THR A 622 5.16 21.24 19.84
CA THR A 622 5.59 21.01 21.22
C THR A 622 4.74 19.88 21.81
N VAL A 623 5.41 18.83 22.29
CA VAL A 623 4.82 17.67 22.97
C VAL A 623 5.35 17.60 24.38
N THR A 624 4.46 17.84 25.34
CA THR A 624 4.73 17.70 26.78
C THR A 624 4.13 16.40 27.29
N PHE A 625 4.90 15.65 28.08
CA PHE A 625 4.48 14.36 28.61
C PHE A 625 5.07 14.07 29.99
N THR A 626 4.41 13.19 30.73
CA THR A 626 4.96 12.57 31.95
C THR A 626 5.46 11.17 31.62
N ALA A 627 6.43 10.68 32.38
CA ALA A 627 6.89 9.30 32.32
C ALA A 627 6.57 8.60 33.66
N ASP A 628 6.56 7.27 33.66
CA ASP A 628 6.37 6.50 34.88
C ASP A 628 7.40 6.88 35.95
N LYS A 629 6.95 7.12 37.19
CA LYS A 629 7.78 7.48 38.35
C LYS A 629 8.92 6.48 38.63
N ASP A 630 8.78 5.27 38.11
CA ASP A 630 9.69 4.15 38.35
C ASP A 630 10.90 4.19 37.38
N ILE A 631 10.80 4.90 36.25
CA ILE A 631 11.91 5.29 35.36
C ILE A 631 12.81 6.28 36.11
N LYS A 632 14.12 5.98 36.22
CA LYS A 632 15.10 6.87 36.86
C LYS A 632 15.93 7.66 35.86
N LYS A 633 15.96 7.23 34.60
CA LYS A 633 16.59 7.97 33.51
C LYS A 633 15.77 7.86 32.23
N LEU A 634 15.43 9.00 31.64
CA LEU A 634 14.89 9.07 30.29
C LEU A 634 15.89 9.73 29.35
N GLU A 635 16.18 9.07 28.24
CA GLU A 635 17.03 9.57 27.17
C GLU A 635 16.23 9.60 25.87
N TYR A 636 16.62 10.44 24.91
CA TYR A 636 16.23 10.29 23.51
C TYR A 636 17.44 9.91 22.65
N ILE A 637 17.24 9.10 21.61
CA ILE A 637 18.27 8.87 20.61
C ILE A 637 18.31 10.08 19.67
N SER A 638 19.43 10.78 19.64
CA SER A 638 19.65 11.93 18.77
C SER A 638 19.56 11.53 17.28
N THR A 639 18.66 12.17 16.55
CA THR A 639 18.51 12.03 15.09
C THR A 639 19.66 12.67 14.30
N GLU A 640 20.62 13.33 14.96
CA GLU A 640 21.83 13.89 14.34
C GLU A 640 23.07 13.00 14.55
N THR A 641 23.14 12.28 15.67
CA THR A 641 24.38 11.59 16.12
C THR A 641 24.20 10.09 16.43
N GLY A 642 22.96 9.62 16.50
CA GLY A 642 22.61 8.26 16.92
C GLY A 642 22.92 7.95 18.40
N GLN A 643 23.38 8.94 19.17
CA GLN A 643 23.73 8.77 20.58
C GLN A 643 22.53 9.08 21.50
N PRO A 644 22.43 8.44 22.67
CA PRO A 644 21.48 8.82 23.69
C PRO A 644 21.82 10.20 24.29
N VAL A 645 20.82 11.06 24.43
CA VAL A 645 20.89 12.36 25.07
C VAL A 645 19.84 12.41 26.17
N GLU A 646 20.23 12.84 27.37
CA GLU A 646 19.39 12.82 28.56
C GLU A 646 18.30 13.90 28.53
N LEU A 647 17.05 13.51 28.82
CA LEU A 647 15.94 14.45 28.96
C LEU A 647 15.78 14.83 30.44
N THR A 648 15.70 16.13 30.72
CA THR A 648 15.38 16.64 32.07
C THR A 648 13.90 17.00 32.14
N ALA A 649 13.17 16.42 33.10
CA ALA A 649 11.81 16.86 33.41
C ALA A 649 11.83 18.19 34.18
N LYS A 650 10.94 19.12 33.82
CA LYS A 650 10.61 20.28 34.63
C LYS A 650 9.28 20.01 35.34
N ASP A 651 9.27 20.12 36.66
CA ASP A 651 8.06 19.92 37.49
C ASP A 651 7.34 18.57 37.22
N GLY A 652 8.12 17.53 36.89
CA GLY A 652 7.62 16.19 36.52
C GLY A 652 7.25 16.00 35.04
N VAL A 653 7.30 17.06 34.22
CA VAL A 653 6.93 17.06 32.81
C VAL A 653 8.17 17.16 31.91
N TYR A 654 8.30 16.21 31.00
CA TYR A 654 9.26 16.25 29.89
C TYR A 654 8.67 17.03 28.71
N THR A 655 9.53 17.67 27.92
CA THR A 655 9.15 18.43 26.72
C THR A 655 10.04 18.03 25.56
N VAL A 656 9.45 17.82 24.38
CA VAL A 656 10.15 17.67 23.10
C VAL A 656 9.46 18.51 22.04
N GLU A 657 10.23 19.08 21.13
CA GLU A 657 9.71 19.70 19.91
C GLU A 657 9.78 18.68 18.78
N LEU A 658 8.70 18.51 18.02
CA LEU A 658 8.65 17.66 16.82
C LEU A 658 8.20 18.51 15.63
N LEU A 659 8.89 18.39 14.50
CA LEU A 659 8.40 18.92 13.22
C LEU A 659 7.11 18.21 12.79
N ALA A 660 6.44 18.76 11.78
CA ALA A 660 5.30 18.12 11.12
C ALA A 660 5.67 16.69 10.68
N GLY A 661 4.93 15.67 11.14
CA GLY A 661 5.22 14.27 10.79
C GLY A 661 6.47 13.64 11.45
N GLU A 662 7.23 14.36 12.27
CA GLU A 662 8.47 13.86 12.88
C GLU A 662 8.22 13.00 14.13
N GLY A 663 9.20 12.20 14.54
CA GLY A 663 9.17 11.48 15.81
C GLY A 663 10.49 11.42 16.55
N VAL A 664 10.40 11.10 17.85
CA VAL A 664 11.54 10.94 18.76
C VAL A 664 11.53 9.54 19.37
N LEU A 665 12.69 8.87 19.38
CA LEU A 665 12.88 7.58 20.01
C LEU A 665 13.39 7.77 21.45
N LEU A 666 12.51 7.55 22.43
CA LEU A 666 12.82 7.57 23.85
C LEU A 666 13.36 6.23 24.34
N ARG A 667 14.23 6.28 25.34
CA ARG A 667 14.95 5.16 25.95
C ARG A 667 14.92 5.28 27.47
N THR A 668 14.60 4.19 28.15
CA THR A 668 14.59 4.12 29.63
C THR A 668 15.93 3.64 30.20
N ASP A 669 16.11 3.78 31.52
CA ASP A 669 17.17 3.11 32.29
C ASP A 669 17.13 1.58 32.11
N ALA A 670 18.26 0.90 32.35
CA ALA A 670 18.40 -0.53 32.04
C ALA A 670 17.53 -1.41 32.95
N GLU A 671 17.27 -0.87 34.15
CA GLU A 671 16.61 -1.48 35.29
C GLU A 671 15.08 -1.30 35.25
N TYR A 672 14.54 -0.57 34.27
CA TYR A 672 13.11 -0.30 34.16
C TYR A 672 12.36 -1.41 33.39
N GLU A 673 11.66 -2.26 34.13
CA GLU A 673 10.70 -3.24 33.62
C GLU A 673 9.30 -2.59 33.49
N PHE A 674 8.73 -2.57 32.28
CA PHE A 674 7.37 -2.06 32.06
C PHE A 674 6.30 -3.13 32.33
N GLU A 675 5.39 -2.84 33.26
CA GLU A 675 4.10 -3.52 33.40
C GLU A 675 2.96 -2.54 33.06
N MET A 676 1.98 -3.00 32.27
CA MET A 676 0.80 -2.19 31.92
C MET A 676 -0.11 -1.98 33.14
N LYS A 677 0.03 -0.83 33.79
CA LYS A 677 -0.74 -0.48 34.99
C LYS A 677 -2.23 -0.34 34.65
N THR A 678 -3.11 -0.97 35.43
CA THR A 678 -4.57 -0.77 35.29
C THR A 678 -4.97 0.47 36.06
N ILE A 679 -5.34 1.54 35.34
CA ILE A 679 -5.76 2.82 35.91
C ILE A 679 -7.21 3.08 35.47
N THR A 680 -8.08 3.38 36.44
CA THR A 680 -9.45 3.85 36.17
C THR A 680 -9.42 5.27 35.62
N ASP A 681 -10.06 5.49 34.48
CA ASP A 681 -10.26 6.78 33.83
C ASP A 681 -11.51 7.47 34.38
N PHE A 682 -11.30 8.53 35.16
CA PHE A 682 -12.37 9.37 35.70
C PHE A 682 -12.73 10.56 34.80
N ARG A 683 -11.97 10.87 33.74
CA ARG A 683 -12.05 12.18 33.05
C ARG A 683 -13.41 12.50 32.44
N GLN A 684 -14.03 11.53 31.75
CA GLN A 684 -15.39 11.69 31.20
C GLN A 684 -16.47 11.76 32.29
N PHE A 685 -16.18 11.22 33.47
CA PHE A 685 -17.11 11.16 34.60
C PHE A 685 -17.04 12.44 35.44
N GLU A 686 -15.84 12.99 35.64
CA GLU A 686 -15.61 14.33 36.19
C GLU A 686 -16.32 15.41 35.35
N SER A 687 -16.23 15.32 34.01
CA SER A 687 -17.01 16.21 33.12
C SER A 687 -18.50 16.08 33.37
N ALA A 688 -19.06 14.87 33.27
CA ALA A 688 -20.51 14.66 33.47
C ALA A 688 -21.02 15.09 34.85
N ILE A 689 -20.17 15.02 35.90
CA ILE A 689 -20.50 15.55 37.23
C ILE A 689 -20.47 17.09 37.24
N ALA A 690 -19.53 17.72 36.54
CA ALA A 690 -19.49 19.19 36.41
C ALA A 690 -20.68 19.73 35.58
N ASP A 691 -21.03 19.06 34.48
CA ASP A 691 -22.19 19.38 33.64
C ASP A 691 -23.50 19.27 34.45
N ALA A 692 -23.62 18.21 35.27
CA ALA A 692 -24.72 18.03 36.20
C ALA A 692 -24.77 19.09 37.32
N ASP A 693 -23.64 19.43 37.94
CA ASP A 693 -23.57 20.49 38.96
C ASP A 693 -23.84 21.89 38.40
N GLY A 694 -23.56 22.11 37.11
CA GLY A 694 -23.90 23.34 36.40
C GLY A 694 -25.38 23.46 35.99
N THR A 695 -26.18 22.41 36.16
CA THR A 695 -27.61 22.41 35.78
C THR A 695 -28.43 23.30 36.71
N ASP A 696 -28.96 24.42 36.19
CA ASP A 696 -29.92 25.26 36.92
C ASP A 696 -31.26 24.56 37.06
N LYS A 697 -31.41 23.85 38.19
CA LYS A 697 -32.63 23.13 38.60
C LYS A 697 -33.88 24.00 38.64
N SER A 698 -33.76 25.33 38.73
CA SER A 698 -34.92 26.23 38.75
C SER A 698 -35.64 26.32 37.40
N ASN A 699 -35.09 25.75 36.32
CA ASN A 699 -35.70 25.69 34.98
C ASN A 699 -36.37 24.33 34.67
N TYR A 700 -36.45 23.43 35.65
CA TYR A 700 -37.02 22.09 35.49
C TYR A 700 -38.08 21.78 36.56
N ARG A 701 -39.03 20.90 36.24
CA ARG A 701 -40.09 20.50 37.17
C ARG A 701 -39.52 19.77 38.39
N ASN A 702 -40.11 19.99 39.56
CA ASN A 702 -39.72 19.33 40.81
C ASN A 702 -40.46 18.00 41.00
N ASP A 703 -40.15 17.04 40.14
CA ASP A 703 -40.85 15.76 40.01
C ASP A 703 -39.96 14.56 40.44
N ASP A 704 -40.37 13.33 40.10
CA ASP A 704 -39.55 12.13 40.36
C ASP A 704 -38.33 12.00 39.43
N ASN A 705 -38.30 12.67 38.27
CA ASN A 705 -37.11 12.74 37.42
C ASN A 705 -36.05 13.65 38.02
N MET A 706 -36.43 14.80 38.59
CA MET A 706 -35.54 15.66 39.37
C MET A 706 -34.93 14.92 40.55
N LYS A 707 -35.72 14.17 41.33
CA LYS A 707 -35.22 13.34 42.43
C LYS A 707 -34.23 12.28 41.94
N ALA A 708 -34.56 11.55 40.86
CA ALA A 708 -33.67 10.55 40.28
C ALA A 708 -32.36 11.14 39.75
N PHE A 709 -32.37 12.39 39.26
CA PHE A 709 -31.18 13.15 38.89
C PHE A 709 -30.33 13.55 40.11
N GLU A 710 -30.94 14.09 41.17
CA GLU A 710 -30.22 14.41 42.40
C GLU A 710 -29.63 13.17 43.08
N GLU A 711 -30.35 12.05 43.09
CA GLU A 711 -29.84 10.75 43.53
C GLU A 711 -28.65 10.31 42.68
N ALA A 712 -28.78 10.29 41.34
CA ALA A 712 -27.71 9.88 40.44
C ALA A 712 -26.45 10.76 40.53
N LEU A 713 -26.61 12.07 40.79
CA LEU A 713 -25.52 13.01 40.99
C LEU A 713 -24.79 12.80 42.33
N ASN A 714 -25.53 12.49 43.40
CA ASN A 714 -24.94 12.14 44.69
C ASN A 714 -24.24 10.76 44.66
N ASP A 715 -24.85 9.78 43.98
CA ASP A 715 -24.23 8.49 43.64
C ASP A 715 -22.91 8.73 42.88
N ALA A 716 -22.96 9.58 41.85
CA ALA A 716 -21.80 9.86 41.00
C ALA A 716 -20.63 10.50 41.78
N LYS A 717 -20.91 11.53 42.58
CA LYS A 717 -19.92 12.15 43.48
C LYS A 717 -19.33 11.15 44.49
N THR A 718 -20.15 10.24 45.00
CA THR A 718 -19.71 9.17 45.91
C THR A 718 -18.78 8.17 45.21
N VAL A 719 -18.99 7.88 43.92
CA VAL A 719 -18.08 7.06 43.11
C VAL A 719 -16.80 7.83 42.74
N LEU A 720 -16.86 9.13 42.47
CA LEU A 720 -15.68 9.97 42.21
C LEU A 720 -14.77 10.08 43.44
N ALA A 721 -15.34 10.15 44.65
CA ALA A 721 -14.59 10.14 45.90
C ALA A 721 -13.96 8.78 46.24
N ASP A 722 -14.38 7.68 45.60
CA ASP A 722 -13.81 6.34 45.78
C ASP A 722 -12.60 6.14 44.86
N SER A 723 -11.41 6.48 45.36
CA SER A 723 -10.14 6.25 44.66
C SER A 723 -9.78 4.77 44.43
N THR A 724 -10.65 3.83 44.82
CA THR A 724 -10.53 2.39 44.54
C THR A 724 -11.59 1.88 43.54
N ALA A 725 -12.45 2.78 43.03
CA ALA A 725 -13.47 2.45 42.04
C ALA A 725 -12.84 1.87 40.76
N LYS A 726 -13.40 0.74 40.31
CA LYS A 726 -13.05 0.12 39.02
C LYS A 726 -13.77 0.84 37.89
N GLN A 727 -13.23 0.78 36.67
CA GLN A 727 -13.82 1.39 35.48
C GLN A 727 -15.33 1.10 35.34
N SER A 728 -15.77 -0.15 35.50
CA SER A 728 -17.20 -0.50 35.40
C SER A 728 -18.11 0.16 36.44
N LYS A 729 -17.58 0.58 37.60
CA LYS A 729 -18.31 1.37 38.61
C LYS A 729 -18.41 2.85 38.18
N VAL A 730 -17.32 3.39 37.63
CA VAL A 730 -17.26 4.76 37.06
C VAL A 730 -18.17 4.88 35.83
N ASP A 731 -18.05 3.99 34.85
CA ASP A 731 -18.87 3.96 33.64
C ASP A 731 -20.36 3.81 33.98
N GLY A 732 -20.69 2.91 34.93
CA GLY A 732 -22.05 2.70 35.39
C GLY A 732 -22.65 3.92 36.08
N ALA A 733 -21.87 4.61 36.91
CA ALA A 733 -22.31 5.85 37.57
C ALA A 733 -22.45 7.01 36.56
N ARG A 734 -21.51 7.15 35.61
CA ARG A 734 -21.60 8.12 34.50
C ARG A 734 -22.85 7.88 33.66
N SER A 735 -23.10 6.63 33.30
CA SER A 735 -24.27 6.24 32.51
C SER A 735 -25.57 6.54 33.26
N LYS A 736 -25.66 6.25 34.57
CA LYS A 736 -26.81 6.64 35.41
C LYS A 736 -27.05 8.16 35.36
N LEU A 737 -26.00 8.94 35.63
CA LEU A 737 -26.10 10.40 35.74
C LEU A 737 -26.59 11.03 34.42
N VAL A 738 -25.96 10.70 33.29
CA VAL A 738 -26.37 11.18 31.96
C VAL A 738 -27.80 10.76 31.63
N THR A 739 -28.21 9.52 31.98
CA THR A 739 -29.58 9.02 31.78
C THR A 739 -30.62 9.71 32.66
N ALA A 740 -30.21 10.27 33.80
CA ALA A 740 -31.09 11.03 34.68
C ALA A 740 -31.19 12.50 34.26
N MET A 741 -30.08 13.12 33.84
CA MET A 741 -30.07 14.44 33.21
C MET A 741 -31.00 14.49 31.98
N SER A 742 -30.92 13.48 31.11
CA SER A 742 -31.74 13.39 29.89
C SER A 742 -33.23 13.09 30.14
N LYS A 743 -33.68 13.08 31.40
CA LYS A 743 -35.07 12.91 31.82
C LYS A 743 -35.64 14.13 32.55
N LEU A 744 -34.82 15.14 32.82
CA LEU A 744 -35.30 16.38 33.43
C LEU A 744 -36.31 17.07 32.50
N ILE A 745 -37.52 17.30 33.01
CA ILE A 745 -38.60 17.95 32.26
C ILE A 745 -38.48 19.47 32.46
N PRO A 746 -38.25 20.28 31.41
CA PRO A 746 -38.20 21.74 31.54
C PRO A 746 -39.54 22.32 32.05
N LEU A 747 -39.47 23.42 32.80
CA LEU A 747 -40.65 24.20 33.16
C LEU A 747 -41.12 25.03 31.97
N ALA A 748 -42.37 24.82 31.54
CA ALA A 748 -42.95 25.62 30.47
C ALA A 748 -43.30 27.04 30.98
N ARG A 749 -42.51 28.03 30.53
CA ARG A 749 -42.65 29.45 30.85
C ARG A 749 -42.74 30.28 29.57
N GLU A 750 -43.35 31.45 29.68
CA GLU A 750 -43.41 32.44 28.60
C GLU A 750 -42.00 32.73 28.04
N GLY A 751 -41.83 32.54 26.73
CA GLY A 751 -40.54 32.72 26.03
C GLY A 751 -39.58 31.52 26.05
N VAL A 752 -39.91 30.38 26.66
CA VAL A 752 -39.07 29.16 26.63
C VAL A 752 -39.42 28.29 25.42
N ASN A 753 -38.43 27.98 24.57
CA ASN A 753 -38.58 27.00 23.50
C ASN A 753 -38.62 25.58 24.07
N LEU A 754 -39.81 24.97 24.09
CA LEU A 754 -40.07 23.60 24.58
C LEU A 754 -39.49 22.52 23.67
N ALA A 755 -39.23 22.83 22.39
CA ALA A 755 -38.59 21.93 21.44
C ALA A 755 -37.07 21.88 21.60
N GLN A 756 -36.45 22.73 22.43
CA GLN A 756 -34.99 22.79 22.49
C GLN A 756 -34.38 21.48 23.02
N ASN A 757 -33.40 20.96 22.27
CA ASN A 757 -32.75 19.66 22.41
C ASN A 757 -33.70 18.45 22.47
N LYS A 758 -34.89 18.54 21.86
CA LYS A 758 -35.89 17.46 21.85
C LYS A 758 -35.68 16.45 20.72
N PRO A 759 -36.03 15.15 20.91
CA PRO A 759 -35.92 14.14 19.87
C PRO A 759 -36.75 14.46 18.63
N VAL A 760 -36.10 14.36 17.45
CA VAL A 760 -36.72 14.55 16.14
C VAL A 760 -36.81 13.23 15.38
N LYS A 761 -38.02 12.90 14.90
CA LYS A 761 -38.26 11.85 13.91
C LYS A 761 -38.63 12.48 12.57
N ALA A 762 -37.77 12.29 11.58
CA ALA A 762 -38.09 12.46 10.17
C ALA A 762 -37.60 11.25 9.37
N GLU A 763 -38.31 10.98 8.27
CA GLU A 763 -37.95 9.99 7.25
C GLU A 763 -37.38 10.73 6.02
N ASN A 764 -36.76 10.02 5.07
CA ASN A 764 -36.09 10.59 3.89
C ASN A 764 -35.23 11.84 4.19
N SER A 765 -34.39 11.78 5.23
CA SER A 765 -33.60 12.92 5.74
C SER A 765 -32.14 12.84 5.33
N TYR A 766 -31.55 13.97 4.93
CA TYR A 766 -30.11 14.11 4.78
C TYR A 766 -29.43 14.27 6.14
N GLU A 767 -28.35 13.53 6.37
CA GLU A 767 -27.58 13.52 7.63
C GLU A 767 -26.09 13.49 7.27
N ASP A 768 -25.41 14.64 7.32
CA ASP A 768 -23.96 14.75 7.11
C ASP A 768 -23.18 15.07 8.39
N GLY A 769 -23.88 15.37 9.49
CA GLY A 769 -23.28 15.71 10.79
C GLY A 769 -22.39 16.95 10.76
N THR A 770 -22.53 17.81 9.74
CA THR A 770 -21.69 19.00 9.52
C THR A 770 -22.57 20.23 9.23
N TYR A 771 -23.49 20.09 8.28
CA TYR A 771 -24.46 21.10 7.85
C TYR A 771 -25.89 20.69 8.17
N PHE A 772 -26.26 19.45 7.86
CA PHE A 772 -27.63 18.95 8.00
C PHE A 772 -27.73 17.76 8.98
N SER A 773 -28.66 17.88 9.92
CA SER A 773 -29.08 16.79 10.80
C SER A 773 -30.48 17.05 11.36
N LYS A 774 -31.25 15.99 11.62
CA LYS A 774 -32.50 16.07 12.41
C LYS A 774 -32.31 16.69 13.80
N SER A 775 -31.10 16.68 14.36
CA SER A 775 -30.82 17.31 15.66
C SER A 775 -30.72 18.84 15.59
N TYR A 776 -30.34 19.40 14.43
CA TYR A 776 -30.10 20.84 14.25
C TYR A 776 -31.37 21.68 14.12
N ILE A 777 -32.55 21.07 13.94
CA ILE A 777 -33.83 21.80 13.98
C ILE A 777 -34.42 21.92 15.40
N THR A 778 -33.63 21.59 16.41
CA THR A 778 -34.01 21.72 17.82
C THR A 778 -32.84 22.18 18.72
N ASP A 779 -31.63 22.41 18.21
CA ASP A 779 -30.51 22.78 19.09
C ASP A 779 -30.56 24.25 19.53
N GLY A 780 -31.37 25.07 18.85
CA GLY A 780 -31.50 26.51 19.06
C GLY A 780 -30.45 27.34 18.29
N VAL A 781 -29.74 26.76 17.32
CA VAL A 781 -28.65 27.40 16.57
C VAL A 781 -29.08 27.74 15.14
N ASN A 782 -29.91 28.79 14.99
CA ASN A 782 -30.22 29.37 13.69
C ASN A 782 -29.40 30.65 13.42
N LEU A 783 -28.08 30.50 13.31
CA LEU A 783 -27.10 31.58 13.13
C LEU A 783 -26.57 31.64 11.67
N PRO A 784 -25.99 32.77 11.22
CA PRO A 784 -25.36 32.86 9.91
C PRO A 784 -24.21 31.85 9.72
N MET A 785 -23.96 31.43 8.48
CA MET A 785 -22.87 30.48 8.14
C MET A 785 -21.45 30.97 8.46
N GLU A 786 -21.28 32.23 8.83
CA GLU A 786 -19.99 32.77 9.34
C GLU A 786 -19.75 32.41 10.82
N GLU A 787 -20.80 32.04 11.56
CA GLU A 787 -20.78 31.75 13.00
C GLU A 787 -21.01 30.27 13.35
N THR A 788 -21.71 29.52 12.49
CA THR A 788 -22.00 28.08 12.66
C THR A 788 -21.91 27.32 11.34
N THR A 789 -21.69 26.01 11.39
CA THR A 789 -21.96 25.13 10.24
C THR A 789 -23.34 24.47 10.30
N HIS A 790 -24.00 24.43 11.45
CA HIS A 790 -25.35 23.86 11.58
C HIS A 790 -26.34 24.76 10.83
N VAL A 791 -27.04 24.22 9.81
CA VAL A 791 -28.00 24.98 8.99
C VAL A 791 -29.41 24.36 8.96
N GLY A 792 -29.65 23.35 9.81
CA GLY A 792 -30.97 22.74 10.03
C GLY A 792 -31.13 21.35 9.41
N TRP A 793 -32.30 21.10 8.83
CA TRP A 793 -32.69 19.81 8.23
C TRP A 793 -32.97 19.92 6.73
N SER A 794 -32.76 18.81 6.02
CA SER A 794 -33.08 18.66 4.59
C SER A 794 -33.69 17.29 4.32
N VAL A 795 -34.60 17.25 3.35
CA VAL A 795 -34.89 16.04 2.56
C VAL A 795 -33.58 15.47 2.00
N ASP A 796 -33.43 14.15 1.97
CA ASP A 796 -32.31 13.45 1.32
C ASP A 796 -32.33 13.68 -0.21
N PRO A 797 -31.32 14.39 -0.78
CA PRO A 797 -31.26 14.63 -2.22
C PRO A 797 -31.12 13.34 -3.05
N TYR A 798 -30.66 12.24 -2.45
CA TYR A 798 -30.46 10.97 -3.16
C TYR A 798 -31.70 10.08 -3.21
N SER A 799 -32.78 10.41 -2.48
CA SER A 799 -34.00 9.60 -2.39
C SER A 799 -34.99 9.79 -3.56
N VAL A 800 -34.79 10.78 -4.42
CA VAL A 800 -35.56 11.05 -5.67
C VAL A 800 -37.10 11.01 -5.47
N ILE A 801 -37.60 11.83 -4.55
CA ILE A 801 -39.04 11.99 -4.29
C ILE A 801 -39.72 12.96 -5.28
N LYS A 802 -41.03 12.81 -5.50
CA LYS A 802 -41.84 13.74 -6.30
C LYS A 802 -42.23 14.97 -5.47
N ARG A 803 -42.63 16.06 -6.14
CA ARG A 803 -43.04 17.31 -5.48
C ARG A 803 -44.22 17.12 -4.51
N ASP A 804 -45.15 16.25 -4.83
CA ASP A 804 -46.39 15.99 -4.06
C ASP A 804 -46.34 14.68 -3.24
N ASP A 805 -45.17 14.05 -3.09
CA ASP A 805 -45.00 12.92 -2.16
C ASP A 805 -44.88 13.49 -0.72
N PRO A 806 -45.65 13.03 0.27
CA PRO A 806 -45.68 13.66 1.59
C PRO A 806 -44.47 13.29 2.46
N VAL A 807 -43.98 14.25 3.26
CA VAL A 807 -42.87 14.04 4.21
C VAL A 807 -43.22 14.64 5.58
N ASP A 808 -43.05 13.82 6.63
CA ASP A 808 -43.31 14.20 8.02
C ASP A 808 -42.00 14.48 8.76
N VAL A 809 -41.92 15.65 9.39
CA VAL A 809 -40.88 15.99 10.37
C VAL A 809 -41.55 16.24 11.72
N THR A 810 -41.26 15.40 12.71
CA THR A 810 -41.94 15.36 14.01
C THR A 810 -40.96 15.59 15.16
N VAL A 811 -41.26 16.56 16.02
CA VAL A 811 -40.60 16.78 17.32
C VAL A 811 -41.41 16.06 18.41
N ASP A 812 -40.75 15.28 19.26
CA ASP A 812 -41.32 14.75 20.50
C ASP A 812 -40.86 15.62 21.69
N LEU A 813 -41.76 16.43 22.26
CA LEU A 813 -41.47 17.27 23.42
C LEU A 813 -41.26 16.45 24.72
N GLN A 814 -41.41 15.12 24.63
CA GLN A 814 -41.25 14.08 25.65
C GLN A 814 -42.33 14.04 26.74
N ASP A 815 -43.12 15.10 26.88
CA ASP A 815 -44.29 15.17 27.76
C ASP A 815 -45.38 16.09 27.17
N VAL A 816 -46.57 16.11 27.77
CA VAL A 816 -47.70 16.94 27.32
C VAL A 816 -47.65 18.34 27.96
N TYR A 817 -47.83 19.37 27.13
CA TYR A 817 -47.88 20.79 27.52
C TYR A 817 -49.12 21.46 26.91
N ARG A 818 -49.48 22.66 27.38
CA ARG A 818 -50.46 23.53 26.71
C ARG A 818 -49.73 24.38 25.66
N LEU A 819 -49.67 23.87 24.43
CA LEU A 819 -49.05 24.56 23.31
C LEU A 819 -49.96 25.67 22.77
N ASN A 820 -49.36 26.79 22.40
CA ASN A 820 -50.08 27.92 21.79
C ASN A 820 -49.29 28.63 20.68
N SER A 821 -48.00 28.31 20.46
CA SER A 821 -47.28 28.73 19.26
C SER A 821 -46.26 27.70 18.77
N ILE A 822 -46.08 27.65 17.45
CA ILE A 822 -45.00 26.92 16.77
C ILE A 822 -44.36 27.91 15.80
N ILE A 823 -43.03 27.93 15.74
CA ILE A 823 -42.27 28.70 14.76
C ILE A 823 -41.39 27.72 13.96
N VAL A 824 -41.44 27.80 12.64
CA VAL A 824 -40.49 27.10 11.76
C VAL A 824 -39.62 28.14 11.06
N LYS A 825 -38.33 28.18 11.39
CA LYS A 825 -37.37 29.15 10.85
C LYS A 825 -36.81 28.65 9.50
N PRO A 826 -36.57 29.51 8.51
CA PRO A 826 -36.00 29.08 7.22
C PRO A 826 -34.55 28.60 7.33
N CYS A 827 -34.11 27.82 6.34
CA CYS A 827 -32.74 27.32 6.23
C CYS A 827 -31.77 28.46 5.87
N VAL A 828 -30.79 28.73 6.74
CA VAL A 828 -29.79 29.80 6.55
C VAL A 828 -28.80 29.53 5.40
N TYR A 829 -28.68 28.29 4.92
CA TYR A 829 -27.82 27.93 3.78
C TYR A 829 -28.27 28.53 2.45
N ASN A 830 -29.54 28.93 2.33
CA ASN A 830 -30.14 29.40 1.08
C ASN A 830 -31.14 30.55 1.25
N ASP A 831 -31.05 31.31 2.35
CA ASP A 831 -31.98 32.39 2.71
C ASP A 831 -33.46 31.94 2.69
N GLY A 832 -33.73 30.68 3.06
CA GLY A 832 -35.06 30.07 2.98
C GLY A 832 -35.52 29.63 1.58
N GLY A 833 -34.63 29.70 0.58
CA GLY A 833 -34.86 29.37 -0.82
C GLY A 833 -35.52 28.00 -1.09
N LEU A 834 -35.29 27.02 -0.20
CA LEU A 834 -35.84 25.66 -0.29
C LEU A 834 -36.92 25.32 0.76
N MET A 835 -37.63 26.30 1.30
CA MET A 835 -38.86 26.02 2.07
C MET A 835 -39.89 25.18 1.25
N PRO A 836 -40.69 24.32 1.89
CA PRO A 836 -41.83 23.64 1.25
C PRO A 836 -42.91 24.64 0.79
N THR A 837 -43.61 24.32 -0.30
CA THR A 837 -44.66 25.18 -0.87
C THR A 837 -45.98 25.04 -0.12
N ASP A 838 -46.39 23.80 0.17
CA ASP A 838 -47.60 23.48 0.91
C ASP A 838 -47.27 22.52 2.05
N PHE A 839 -47.73 22.84 3.26
CA PHE A 839 -47.52 22.04 4.46
C PHE A 839 -48.51 22.40 5.57
N GLU A 840 -48.69 21.51 6.53
CA GLU A 840 -49.47 21.77 7.73
C GLU A 840 -48.59 21.71 8.98
N LEU A 841 -48.86 22.60 9.92
CA LEU A 841 -48.37 22.49 11.30
C LEU A 841 -49.45 21.82 12.13
N GLN A 842 -49.10 20.69 12.72
CA GLN A 842 -50.03 19.78 13.40
C GLN A 842 -49.47 19.38 14.76
N ILE A 843 -50.37 19.06 15.70
CA ILE A 843 -50.02 18.65 17.07
C ILE A 843 -50.77 17.38 17.49
N SER A 844 -50.20 16.63 18.43
CA SER A 844 -50.78 15.38 18.96
C SER A 844 -50.37 15.15 20.42
N GLU A 845 -51.24 14.54 21.22
CA GLU A 845 -50.88 14.04 22.56
C GLU A 845 -50.21 12.65 22.51
N ASP A 846 -50.57 11.79 21.55
CA ASP A 846 -50.19 10.37 21.52
C ASP A 846 -49.32 9.94 20.32
N GLY A 847 -49.12 10.86 19.36
CA GLY A 847 -48.34 10.65 18.13
C GLY A 847 -49.11 9.96 17.00
N LYS A 848 -50.41 9.67 17.18
CA LYS A 848 -51.26 8.95 16.21
C LYS A 848 -52.47 9.76 15.78
N GLU A 849 -53.16 10.40 16.72
CA GLU A 849 -54.27 11.32 16.42
C GLU A 849 -53.74 12.75 16.32
N TRP A 850 -53.85 13.36 15.13
CA TRP A 850 -53.23 14.64 14.80
C TRP A 850 -54.28 15.72 14.55
N LYS A 851 -54.09 16.88 15.20
CA LYS A 851 -54.88 18.10 15.02
C LYS A 851 -54.05 19.12 14.26
N THR A 852 -54.51 19.54 13.08
CA THR A 852 -53.94 20.70 12.37
C THR A 852 -54.23 21.98 13.13
N VAL A 853 -53.20 22.80 13.36
CA VAL A 853 -53.31 24.13 14.00
C VAL A 853 -53.02 25.27 13.03
N SER A 854 -52.34 25.01 11.91
CA SER A 854 -52.23 25.94 10.78
C SER A 854 -51.92 25.18 9.48
N SER A 855 -52.49 25.60 8.36
CA SER A 855 -52.23 25.05 7.02
C SER A 855 -51.69 26.17 6.13
N TYR A 856 -50.60 25.87 5.41
CA TYR A 856 -49.91 26.79 4.51
C TYR A 856 -49.93 26.22 3.09
N ALA A 857 -50.18 27.06 2.09
CA ALA A 857 -50.23 26.66 0.69
C ALA A 857 -49.80 27.81 -0.22
N GLY A 858 -49.02 27.51 -1.25
CA GLY A 858 -48.43 28.52 -2.14
C GLY A 858 -47.37 29.39 -1.44
N VAL A 859 -46.68 28.87 -0.42
CA VAL A 859 -45.62 29.59 0.29
C VAL A 859 -44.48 29.89 -0.68
N ALA A 860 -44.20 31.18 -0.87
CA ALA A 860 -43.03 31.64 -1.60
C ALA A 860 -41.78 31.55 -0.70
N PRO A 861 -40.59 31.25 -1.26
CA PRO A 861 -39.37 31.26 -0.48
C PRO A 861 -39.10 32.63 0.15
N SER A 862 -38.81 32.64 1.46
CA SER A 862 -38.42 33.84 2.21
C SER A 862 -37.54 33.45 3.40
N SER A 863 -36.76 34.42 3.89
CA SER A 863 -36.00 34.37 5.14
C SER A 863 -36.84 34.71 6.38
N ASP A 864 -38.16 34.90 6.23
CA ASP A 864 -39.09 35.17 7.34
C ASP A 864 -39.49 33.89 8.09
N ASP A 865 -39.59 33.99 9.43
CA ASP A 865 -40.09 32.91 10.29
C ASP A 865 -41.56 32.56 10.02
N VAL A 866 -41.87 31.27 9.86
CA VAL A 866 -43.25 30.79 9.76
C VAL A 866 -43.83 30.59 11.16
N VAL A 867 -44.57 31.59 11.64
CA VAL A 867 -45.22 31.57 12.95
C VAL A 867 -46.67 31.08 12.83
N ALA A 868 -47.02 30.04 13.57
CA ALA A 868 -48.39 29.65 13.89
C ALA A 868 -48.69 29.97 15.36
N SER A 869 -49.84 30.57 15.64
CA SER A 869 -50.34 30.83 16.99
C SER A 869 -51.80 30.40 17.11
N PHE A 870 -52.16 29.75 18.21
CA PHE A 870 -53.43 29.03 18.39
C PHE A 870 -53.82 28.89 19.87
N ASP A 871 -55.09 28.59 20.15
CA ASP A 871 -55.59 28.43 21.53
C ASP A 871 -54.88 27.29 22.28
N ASP A 872 -54.54 27.53 23.56
CA ASP A 872 -53.87 26.61 24.53
C ASP A 872 -54.34 25.14 24.41
N THR A 873 -53.69 24.36 23.54
CA THR A 873 -54.07 22.98 23.23
C THR A 873 -53.09 22.00 23.87
N ALA A 874 -53.61 20.95 24.51
CA ALA A 874 -52.77 19.88 25.05
C ALA A 874 -52.09 19.12 23.90
N ALA A 875 -50.77 18.99 23.94
CA ALA A 875 -50.00 18.19 22.99
C ALA A 875 -48.59 17.86 23.53
N ARG A 876 -48.04 16.76 23.03
CA ARG A 876 -46.66 16.29 23.25
C ARG A 876 -45.83 16.29 21.97
N TYR A 877 -46.45 16.05 20.82
CA TYR A 877 -45.76 15.98 19.54
C TYR A 877 -46.18 17.14 18.65
N VAL A 878 -45.21 17.69 17.92
CA VAL A 878 -45.40 18.73 16.90
C VAL A 878 -44.89 18.19 15.57
N ARG A 879 -45.67 18.34 14.49
CA ARG A 879 -45.34 17.82 13.16
C ARG A 879 -45.47 18.90 12.09
N VAL A 880 -44.42 19.05 11.29
CA VAL A 880 -44.49 19.66 9.96
C VAL A 880 -44.86 18.55 8.99
N HIS A 881 -46.10 18.59 8.48
CA HIS A 881 -46.62 17.65 7.50
C HIS A 881 -46.53 18.29 6.11
N ILE A 882 -45.44 18.00 5.37
CA ILE A 882 -45.22 18.54 4.03
C ILE A 882 -46.12 17.82 3.04
N THR A 883 -46.87 18.59 2.24
CA THR A 883 -47.74 18.06 1.17
C THR A 883 -47.35 18.56 -0.22
N LYS A 884 -46.51 19.59 -0.31
CA LYS A 884 -45.84 19.99 -1.56
C LYS A 884 -44.45 20.58 -1.29
N HIS A 885 -43.43 19.92 -1.82
CA HIS A 885 -42.04 20.37 -1.80
C HIS A 885 -41.81 21.64 -2.64
N ASN A 886 -40.59 22.19 -2.62
CA ASN A 886 -40.20 23.40 -3.34
C ASN A 886 -40.43 23.28 -4.87
N GLU A 887 -40.46 24.40 -5.59
CA GLU A 887 -40.74 24.41 -7.03
C GLU A 887 -39.63 23.77 -7.89
N ASN A 888 -38.38 23.80 -7.42
CA ASN A 888 -37.22 23.38 -8.19
C ASN A 888 -36.73 21.99 -7.75
N PRO A 889 -36.67 20.99 -8.65
CA PRO A 889 -35.97 19.74 -8.39
C PRO A 889 -34.45 19.92 -8.51
N ASP A 890 -33.70 19.11 -7.77
CA ASP A 890 -32.26 18.95 -7.91
C ASP A 890 -31.88 18.38 -9.30
N PRO A 891 -30.67 18.61 -9.85
CA PRO A 891 -30.16 17.94 -11.06
C PRO A 891 -30.32 16.41 -11.15
N THR A 892 -30.53 15.68 -10.05
CA THR A 892 -30.88 14.25 -10.05
C THR A 892 -32.36 13.96 -10.36
N GLY A 893 -33.22 14.97 -10.29
CA GLY A 893 -34.67 14.90 -10.55
C GLY A 893 -35.56 14.81 -9.31
N GLY A 894 -35.00 14.71 -8.11
CA GLY A 894 -35.73 14.73 -6.84
C GLY A 894 -36.12 16.13 -6.39
N TYR A 895 -37.25 16.27 -5.69
CA TYR A 895 -37.68 17.54 -5.08
C TYR A 895 -37.20 17.65 -3.62
N LEU A 896 -36.95 18.89 -3.18
CA LEU A 896 -36.36 19.18 -1.87
C LEU A 896 -37.27 20.03 -0.96
N SER A 897 -37.03 19.92 0.35
CA SER A 897 -37.45 20.91 1.34
C SER A 897 -36.43 21.00 2.47
N GLN A 898 -36.22 22.21 2.97
CA GLN A 898 -35.25 22.52 4.03
C GLN A 898 -35.78 23.62 4.97
N PHE A 899 -35.43 23.52 6.25
CA PHE A 899 -35.68 24.57 7.25
C PHE A 899 -34.65 24.49 8.39
N GLY A 900 -34.43 25.61 9.09
CA GLY A 900 -33.35 25.84 10.04
C GLY A 900 -33.64 25.30 11.44
N GLU A 901 -34.71 25.75 12.09
CA GLU A 901 -35.07 25.45 13.49
C GLU A 901 -36.59 25.30 13.62
N ILE A 902 -37.07 24.45 14.54
CA ILE A 902 -38.46 24.41 15.01
C ILE A 902 -38.49 24.84 16.48
N GLU A 903 -39.08 26.00 16.75
CA GLU A 903 -39.35 26.47 18.11
C GLU A 903 -40.81 26.17 18.48
N VAL A 904 -41.05 25.78 19.72
CA VAL A 904 -42.39 25.45 20.22
C VAL A 904 -42.62 26.15 21.56
N PHE A 905 -43.72 26.88 21.68
CA PHE A 905 -44.05 27.67 22.86
C PHE A 905 -45.42 27.29 23.43
N GLY A 906 -45.54 27.44 24.74
CA GLY A 906 -46.70 27.05 25.51
C GLY A 906 -46.47 27.27 27.00
N LYS A 907 -47.40 26.75 27.79
CA LYS A 907 -47.37 26.76 29.26
C LYS A 907 -47.60 25.36 29.82
N GLU A 908 -47.47 25.23 31.14
CA GLU A 908 -47.77 23.97 31.82
C GLU A 908 -49.25 23.56 31.69
N LEU A 909 -49.53 22.28 31.92
CA LEU A 909 -50.89 21.85 32.20
C LEU A 909 -51.26 22.35 33.61
N ASP A 910 -52.13 23.36 33.67
CA ASP A 910 -52.61 23.97 34.92
C ASP A 910 -53.00 22.88 35.94
N ASP A 911 -52.22 22.74 37.02
CA ASP A 911 -52.48 21.76 38.06
C ASP A 911 -53.75 22.15 38.84
N GLY A 912 -54.61 21.15 39.07
CA GLY A 912 -56.07 21.32 39.14
C GLY A 912 -56.65 22.11 40.32
N GLY A 913 -56.42 23.42 40.34
CA GLY A 913 -57.20 24.42 41.06
C GLY A 913 -56.39 25.32 42.00
N GLU A 914 -56.62 26.63 41.89
CA GLU A 914 -56.42 27.52 43.05
C GLU A 914 -57.54 28.54 43.21
N THR A 915 -57.85 28.84 44.47
CA THR A 915 -58.81 29.86 44.89
C THR A 915 -58.25 31.26 44.72
N THR A 916 -59.01 32.18 44.11
CA THR A 916 -58.69 33.62 44.15
C THR A 916 -59.75 34.41 44.91
N THR A 917 -59.33 35.47 45.61
CA THR A 917 -60.19 36.27 46.49
C THR A 917 -60.43 37.68 45.95
N ALA A 918 -61.70 38.05 45.88
CA ALA A 918 -62.27 39.39 45.98
C ALA A 918 -61.65 40.57 45.18
N ALA A 919 -62.39 41.01 44.16
CA ALA A 919 -62.55 42.44 43.88
C ALA A 919 -64.00 42.74 43.44
N GLU A 920 -64.66 43.65 44.15
CA GLU A 920 -65.92 44.31 43.75
C GLU A 920 -65.61 45.51 42.80
N PRO A 921 -66.59 46.15 42.09
CA PRO A 921 -67.98 46.36 42.55
C PRO A 921 -69.13 46.34 41.51
N ALA A 922 -70.34 46.50 42.06
CA ALA A 922 -71.53 47.19 41.52
C ALA A 922 -72.57 46.42 40.66
N ASP A 923 -73.72 46.16 41.31
CA ASP A 923 -75.13 46.24 40.84
C ASP A 923 -75.55 45.44 39.57
N THR A 924 -76.72 44.77 39.50
CA THR A 924 -77.98 44.92 40.28
C THR A 924 -78.65 43.58 40.66
N ALA A 925 -79.68 43.70 41.50
CA ALA A 925 -80.79 42.77 41.80
C ALA A 925 -81.30 41.84 40.64
N GLU A 926 -82.05 40.75 40.87
CA GLU A 926 -82.97 40.43 41.98
C GLU A 926 -83.38 38.91 42.00
N THR A 927 -83.69 38.32 43.18
CA THR A 927 -84.57 37.12 43.41
C THR A 927 -84.24 35.74 42.75
N THR A 928 -84.62 34.54 43.24
CA THR A 928 -84.98 33.94 44.57
C THR A 928 -85.10 32.41 44.41
N THR A 929 -84.83 31.61 45.46
CA THR A 929 -85.37 30.23 45.74
C THR A 929 -85.10 29.10 44.71
N ASP A 930 -85.10 27.80 45.03
CA ASP A 930 -84.96 26.98 46.25
C ASP A 930 -84.67 25.51 45.79
N ASN A 931 -84.27 24.62 46.71
CA ASN A 931 -84.58 23.16 46.83
C ASN A 931 -84.73 22.23 45.59
N GLU A 932 -84.45 20.91 45.61
CA GLU A 932 -84.03 19.92 46.63
C GLU A 932 -83.35 18.75 45.85
N ALA A 933 -82.48 17.92 46.43
CA ALA A 933 -82.79 16.58 47.00
C ALA A 933 -83.75 15.68 46.15
N THR A 934 -83.62 14.35 46.02
CA THR A 934 -82.92 13.35 46.87
C THR A 934 -82.79 11.97 46.17
N THR A 935 -81.81 11.13 46.58
CA THR A 935 -81.81 9.62 46.63
C THR A 935 -82.20 8.72 45.43
N GLY A 936 -81.52 7.55 45.28
CA GLY A 936 -82.12 6.38 44.60
C GLY A 936 -81.20 5.19 44.23
N GLN A 937 -81.03 4.21 45.12
CA GLN A 937 -80.47 2.85 44.86
C GLN A 937 -81.60 1.78 44.96
N PRO A 938 -81.41 0.47 44.64
CA PRO A 938 -80.55 -0.19 43.62
C PRO A 938 -81.22 -1.42 42.90
N ALA A 939 -80.44 -2.12 42.05
CA ALA A 939 -80.44 -3.58 41.77
C ALA A 939 -81.60 -4.31 41.03
N THR A 940 -81.27 -5.10 39.98
CA THR A 940 -81.38 -6.60 39.92
C THR A 940 -81.01 -7.17 38.52
N GLU A 941 -80.52 -8.41 38.46
CA GLU A 941 -80.31 -9.25 37.24
C GLU A 941 -81.43 -10.33 37.12
N PRO A 942 -81.52 -11.18 36.06
CA PRO A 942 -80.68 -12.40 35.95
C PRO A 942 -80.39 -13.03 34.54
N VAL A 943 -79.22 -13.70 34.42
CA VAL A 943 -78.93 -15.07 33.85
C VAL A 943 -79.48 -15.46 32.45
N THR A 944 -78.66 -15.86 31.46
CA THR A 944 -78.10 -17.22 31.14
C THR A 944 -76.87 -17.09 30.18
N ASP A 945 -76.05 -18.06 29.70
CA ASP A 945 -75.62 -19.48 29.95
C ASP A 945 -74.44 -19.75 28.93
N ALA A 946 -73.50 -20.73 28.97
CA ALA A 946 -73.06 -21.79 29.89
C ALA A 946 -71.55 -22.15 29.61
N GLU A 947 -71.09 -23.39 29.84
CA GLU A 947 -69.65 -23.79 30.05
C GLU A 947 -69.41 -25.32 29.73
N PRO A 948 -68.28 -26.04 30.05
CA PRO A 948 -66.90 -25.69 30.48
C PRO A 948 -65.71 -26.56 29.94
N ALA A 949 -64.49 -26.26 30.46
CA ALA A 949 -63.32 -27.15 30.72
C ALA A 949 -62.34 -27.49 29.55
N THR A 950 -61.12 -28.07 29.73
CA THR A 950 -60.43 -28.71 30.89
C THR A 950 -58.87 -28.63 30.80
N ALA A 951 -58.13 -28.98 31.88
CA ALA A 951 -56.67 -29.29 31.95
C ALA A 951 -56.45 -30.50 32.93
N PRO A 952 -55.30 -31.23 33.06
CA PRO A 952 -53.99 -30.70 33.57
C PRO A 952 -52.64 -31.45 33.18
N ASP A 953 -51.51 -30.83 33.59
CA ASP A 953 -50.19 -31.29 34.13
C ASP A 953 -49.56 -32.71 33.90
N THR A 954 -48.21 -32.78 33.71
CA THR A 954 -47.16 -33.70 34.29
C THR A 954 -45.86 -33.92 33.44
N ASP A 955 -44.72 -34.24 34.11
CA ASP A 955 -43.32 -34.48 33.64
C ASP A 955 -42.63 -35.50 34.62
N PRO A 956 -41.56 -36.34 34.36
CA PRO A 956 -40.26 -36.07 33.68
C PRO A 956 -39.58 -37.21 32.86
N GLY A 957 -38.36 -37.00 32.31
CA GLY A 957 -37.69 -38.03 31.47
C GLY A 957 -36.18 -37.97 31.04
N LYS A 958 -35.25 -37.43 31.85
CA LYS A 958 -33.75 -37.59 31.84
C LYS A 958 -32.92 -38.21 30.66
N GLU A 959 -31.84 -37.48 30.30
CA GLU A 959 -30.41 -37.88 30.15
C GLU A 959 -29.78 -38.64 28.93
N SER A 960 -28.78 -37.96 28.30
CA SER A 960 -27.44 -38.45 27.83
C SER A 960 -27.27 -39.23 26.50
N GLY A 961 -26.02 -39.31 25.97
CA GLY A 961 -25.60 -40.42 25.08
C GLY A 961 -24.80 -40.17 23.77
N ASN A 962 -23.59 -39.60 23.82
CA ASN A 962 -22.60 -39.53 22.71
C ASN A 962 -22.20 -40.90 22.09
N SER A 963 -22.13 -41.06 20.74
CA SER A 963 -21.25 -42.06 20.05
C SER A 963 -21.14 -41.91 18.50
N LYS A 964 -20.31 -42.76 17.85
CA LYS A 964 -19.91 -42.72 16.41
C LYS A 964 -20.24 -44.03 15.64
N ALA A 965 -20.69 -43.95 14.38
CA ALA A 965 -20.46 -44.91 13.27
C ALA A 965 -20.94 -44.28 11.94
N LYS A 966 -20.26 -44.31 10.78
CA LYS A 966 -19.74 -45.39 9.91
C LYS A 966 -20.81 -46.28 9.23
N ILE A 967 -20.94 -46.12 7.91
CA ILE A 967 -21.47 -47.09 6.92
C ILE A 967 -20.49 -47.12 5.72
N LEU A 968 -20.39 -48.23 4.96
CA LEU A 968 -19.28 -48.52 4.02
C LEU A 968 -19.68 -49.58 2.95
N ILE A 969 -18.98 -49.61 1.79
CA ILE A 969 -18.94 -50.71 0.75
C ILE A 969 -20.22 -50.84 -0.13
N PRO A 970 -20.18 -51.30 -1.41
CA PRO A 970 -19.07 -51.77 -2.29
C PRO A 970 -18.69 -50.80 -3.44
N VAL A 971 -17.58 -50.84 -4.20
CA VAL A 971 -16.49 -51.80 -4.57
C VAL A 971 -16.58 -52.42 -5.99
N ILE A 972 -15.58 -52.06 -6.83
CA ILE A 972 -14.90 -52.78 -7.96
C ILE A 972 -13.79 -51.77 -8.42
N ALA A 973 -12.46 -51.98 -8.27
CA ALA A 973 -11.51 -52.99 -8.80
C ALA A 973 -11.13 -52.74 -10.30
N GLY A 974 -9.86 -52.76 -10.75
CA GLY A 974 -8.53 -53.02 -10.12
C GLY A 974 -7.49 -51.90 -10.40
N ALA A 975 -6.26 -51.87 -9.86
CA ALA A 975 -5.18 -52.87 -9.70
C ALA A 975 -4.34 -53.09 -11.00
N ALA A 976 -3.00 -53.16 -11.04
CA ALA A 976 -1.91 -52.96 -10.03
C ALA A 976 -0.60 -52.53 -10.78
N VAL A 977 0.59 -52.33 -10.18
CA VAL A 977 1.57 -53.37 -9.75
C VAL A 977 2.82 -52.71 -9.11
N LEU A 978 3.25 -53.21 -7.92
CA LEU A 978 4.61 -53.34 -7.29
C LEU A 978 5.76 -52.31 -7.53
N ALA A 979 6.82 -52.21 -6.70
CA ALA A 979 7.14 -52.49 -5.26
C ALA A 979 8.65 -52.23 -5.00
N ALA A 980 9.23 -52.25 -3.79
CA ALA A 980 8.85 -51.69 -2.47
C ALA A 980 10.01 -51.95 -1.46
N ALA A 981 10.73 -50.92 -1.00
CA ALA A 981 11.80 -51.02 0.01
C ALA A 981 12.05 -49.65 0.67
N ALA A 982 12.57 -49.51 1.90
CA ALA A 982 12.55 -50.37 3.10
C ALA A 982 12.92 -49.47 4.30
N ALA A 983 12.32 -49.68 5.48
CA ALA A 983 12.54 -48.82 6.66
C ALA A 983 13.49 -49.46 7.68
N LEU A 984 14.18 -48.65 8.52
CA LEU A 984 14.45 -49.01 9.93
C LEU A 984 15.04 -47.86 10.78
N ILE A 985 14.78 -47.99 12.10
CA ILE A 985 15.36 -47.30 13.27
C ILE A 985 14.88 -45.86 13.56
N THR A 986 14.05 -45.78 14.60
CA THR A 986 13.83 -44.62 15.48
C THR A 986 14.57 -44.87 16.82
N VAL A 987 14.64 -43.86 17.68
CA VAL A 987 15.09 -43.89 19.10
C VAL A 987 16.59 -43.70 19.33
N PHE A 988 16.97 -42.47 19.67
CA PHE A 988 17.48 -42.18 21.02
C PHE A 988 17.13 -40.74 21.42
N ALA A 989 17.02 -40.47 22.73
CA ALA A 989 16.67 -39.15 23.26
C ALA A 989 17.34 -38.88 24.62
N ILE A 990 17.35 -37.59 25.00
CA ILE A 990 17.67 -37.02 26.32
C ILE A 990 19.18 -36.89 26.64
N ARG A 991 19.53 -35.70 27.18
CA ARG A 991 20.85 -35.17 27.61
C ARG A 991 21.68 -34.55 26.46
N LYS A 992 22.32 -33.40 26.65
CA LYS A 992 22.74 -32.73 27.91
C LYS A 992 22.70 -31.18 27.80
N LYS A 993 22.29 -30.49 28.87
CA LYS A 993 22.50 -29.03 29.07
C LYS A 993 23.93 -28.75 29.58
N LYS A 994 24.39 -27.50 29.44
CA LYS A 994 25.70 -26.93 29.82
C LYS A 994 26.85 -27.43 28.91
N ARG A 995 27.66 -26.56 28.33
CA ARG A 995 28.12 -25.27 28.87
C ARG A 995 27.39 -24.04 28.35
#